data_AF-A0A0W0Z3A2-F1
#
_entry.id   AF-A0A0W0Z3A2-F1
#
_cell.length_a   1.000
_cell.length_b   1.000
_cell.length_c   1.000
_cell.angle_alpha   90.00
_cell.angle_beta   90.00
_cell.angle_gamma   90.00
#
_symmetry.space_group_name_H-M   'P 1'
#
loop_
_entity.id
_entity.type
_entity.pdbx_description
1 polymer ?
#
loop_
_entity_poly.entity_id
_entity_poly.type
_entity_poly.pdbx_seq_one_letter_code
_entity_poly.pdbx_strand_id
1 'polypeptide(L)'
;MLTVSQFNEWLDICEKQPIVYSQALSKEQKTILQIESDIFLTCLKNIVAQDLKTPEKEISELRLRTLLRQRALILQMHSNDYTHHPHHPVNRLYLQIAQALAKPEEAVCTVLMPYIESLCRESYSLKAETEEDNGLFYPEHYLVRDKNLIPVAEIYEQALLNPSYLFDDSFSYHLNDHDRKNLKLIAGEMSHDYLLALHEEHVLRQQNNLGHHLQILADALYDASVEAKGTEEDAHEDIAKAVQVFYEFWRRLPSNEEIYQFTIPEWGRKNVTLNDYLLALFVRYLDADLLSDEERQRFTDISIFPCAYQLSNALNEFLRRYPQLYRISSNVIDPNRISNYQELSELKVKALEALNYRGQLATTTPTSSDFFRFILDTEELSFAERIHFISQLINNENDLWHFLLSVNDKKQQKLPQIIDYEELVKKVLYALAPKLTVIKYQTVEKVIAQLSPENQMVLIELMPDYWLSVAHENSPKLKKINESFKSPAREQYILTVTKDAAARTLLSTDIPTYYSILKSCPEVLTTYLQLIRQKFPDDVDLIIKQLTTDVPSLHMLLRDWRMELYQWHREREERSMEVRGLPPLGLFGNNVRFLPSISKVNIKPILSQIETWLKDQTLSKEEVIDFFEKQTFVDNSVTLSKWIRFTVLAQLTPEKKLLEELQANFYELERPSPLSYFSDQSPYAKKMERLNEIRKNLFHPMLNTDTSLSLQQLKDYLYQQAGEERNDLQKRYRSGESSFLRALDSAMQIVQRYMDKQHPSLTQLMKQHAYPGLDSGSNFSLRF
;
A
#
# COMPACT_ATOMS: atom_id res chain seq x y z
N MET A 1 38.85 -13.22 30.21
CA MET A 1 38.07 -11.99 30.52
C MET A 1 38.71 -10.82 29.78
N LEU A 2 37.88 -9.96 29.18
CA LEU A 2 38.31 -8.84 28.35
C LEU A 2 38.66 -7.63 29.22
N THR A 3 39.89 -7.12 29.09
CA THR A 3 40.34 -5.91 29.78
C THR A 3 40.06 -4.65 28.95
N VAL A 4 39.94 -3.50 29.62
CA VAL A 4 39.82 -2.19 28.96
C VAL A 4 40.97 -1.92 27.99
N SER A 5 42.21 -2.30 28.32
CA SER A 5 43.37 -2.11 27.44
C SER A 5 43.25 -2.89 26.12
N GLN A 6 42.92 -4.18 26.19
CA GLN A 6 42.75 -5.02 25.00
C GLN A 6 41.61 -4.51 24.12
N PHE A 7 40.52 -4.07 24.74
CA PHE A 7 39.36 -3.57 24.02
C PHE A 7 39.66 -2.26 23.28
N ASN A 8 40.41 -1.34 23.90
CA ASN A 8 40.84 -0.10 23.24
C ASN A 8 41.75 -0.37 22.03
N GLU A 9 42.65 -1.36 22.12
CA GLU A 9 43.48 -1.76 20.98
C GLU A 9 42.61 -2.25 19.80
N TRP A 10 41.59 -3.05 20.08
CA TRP A 10 40.69 -3.54 19.03
C TRP A 10 39.83 -2.44 18.41
N LEU A 11 39.39 -1.46 19.22
CA LEU A 11 38.69 -0.27 18.74
C LEU A 11 39.61 0.55 17.80
N ASP A 12 40.85 0.81 18.21
CA ASP A 12 41.85 1.54 17.43
C ASP A 12 42.15 0.85 16.08
N ILE A 13 42.20 -0.49 16.06
CA ILE A 13 42.39 -1.27 14.84
C ILE A 13 41.16 -1.11 13.94
N CYS A 14 39.96 -1.26 14.48
CA CYS A 14 38.70 -1.14 13.75
C CYS A 14 38.56 0.23 13.06
N GLU A 15 38.92 1.32 13.74
CA GLU A 15 38.82 2.68 13.20
C GLU A 15 39.79 2.97 12.04
N LYS A 16 40.95 2.33 12.04
CA LYS A 16 41.98 2.51 11.01
C LYS A 16 41.72 1.68 9.76
N GLN A 17 40.86 0.67 9.84
CA GLN A 17 40.56 -0.21 8.72
C GLN A 17 39.56 0.43 7.75
N PRO A 18 39.84 0.43 6.44
CA PRO A 18 38.92 0.99 5.45
C PRO A 18 37.69 0.08 5.29
N ILE A 19 36.51 0.70 5.19
CA ILE A 19 35.28 -0.01 4.87
C ILE A 19 35.13 -0.11 3.35
N VAL A 20 35.03 -1.33 2.83
CA VAL A 20 34.83 -1.60 1.40
C VAL A 20 33.41 -2.11 1.17
N TYR A 21 32.55 -1.24 0.66
CA TYR A 21 31.17 -1.57 0.28
C TYR A 21 31.06 -2.08 -1.15
N SER A 22 30.05 -2.92 -1.41
CA SER A 22 29.73 -3.37 -2.77
C SER A 22 29.40 -2.19 -3.70
N GLN A 23 29.80 -2.31 -4.97
CA GLN A 23 29.44 -1.33 -6.01
C GLN A 23 27.94 -1.35 -6.33
N ALA A 24 27.24 -2.45 -6.04
CA ALA A 24 25.80 -2.59 -6.26
C ALA A 24 24.95 -1.70 -5.34
N LEU A 25 25.52 -1.21 -4.22
CA LEU A 25 24.81 -0.37 -3.27
C LEU A 25 24.79 1.10 -3.72
N SER A 26 23.62 1.73 -3.58
CA SER A 26 23.42 3.16 -3.80
C SER A 26 24.15 4.00 -2.76
N LYS A 27 24.33 5.31 -3.06
CA LYS A 27 24.95 6.26 -2.11
C LYS A 27 24.15 6.36 -0.80
N GLU A 28 22.82 6.35 -0.90
CA GLU A 28 21.94 6.41 0.27
C GLU A 28 22.08 5.16 1.14
N GLN A 29 22.10 3.98 0.51
CA GLN A 29 22.31 2.71 1.22
C GLN A 29 23.66 2.69 1.95
N LYS A 30 24.75 3.08 1.29
CA LYS A 30 26.08 3.19 1.93
C LYS A 30 26.08 4.16 3.11
N THR A 31 25.32 5.25 3.01
CA THR A 31 25.20 6.23 4.11
C THR A 31 24.50 5.61 5.32
N ILE A 32 23.41 4.87 5.12
CA ILE A 32 22.70 4.18 6.22
C ILE A 32 23.61 3.13 6.88
N LEU A 33 24.33 2.34 6.09
CA LEU A 33 25.27 1.33 6.61
C LEU A 33 26.44 1.96 7.38
N GLN A 34 26.91 3.13 6.96
CA GLN A 34 27.93 3.87 7.71
C GLN A 34 27.37 4.36 9.06
N ILE A 35 26.17 4.94 9.07
CA ILE A 35 25.52 5.39 10.31
C ILE A 35 25.30 4.21 11.26
N GLU A 36 24.88 3.04 10.75
CA GLU A 36 24.77 1.80 11.53
C GLU A 36 26.09 1.46 12.23
N SER A 37 27.18 1.45 11.46
CA SER A 37 28.51 1.16 11.98
C SER A 37 28.94 2.16 13.06
N ASP A 38 28.68 3.45 12.85
CA ASP A 38 29.03 4.52 13.78
C ASP A 38 28.23 4.40 15.09
N ILE A 39 26.95 4.03 15.02
CA ILE A 39 26.10 3.77 16.19
C ILE A 39 26.71 2.66 17.05
N PHE A 40 26.98 1.50 16.46
CA PHE A 40 27.47 0.34 17.20
C PHE A 40 28.88 0.54 17.75
N LEU A 41 29.75 1.20 16.99
CA LEU A 41 31.09 1.57 17.46
C LEU A 41 31.01 2.54 18.65
N THR A 42 30.07 3.50 18.61
CA THR A 42 29.84 4.43 19.72
C THR A 42 29.36 3.72 20.98
N CYS A 43 28.45 2.74 20.84
CA CYS A 43 28.03 1.92 21.98
C CYS A 43 29.21 1.20 22.63
N LEU A 44 30.10 0.60 21.83
CA LEU A 44 31.30 -0.08 22.35
C LEU A 44 32.26 0.88 23.04
N LYS A 45 32.52 2.06 22.46
CA LYS A 45 33.32 3.11 23.09
C LYS A 45 32.75 3.55 24.43
N ASN A 46 31.43 3.70 24.52
CA ASN A 46 30.76 4.13 25.75
C ASN A 46 30.80 3.05 26.84
N ILE A 47 30.75 1.77 26.48
CA ILE A 47 31.01 0.67 27.43
C ILE A 47 32.41 0.82 28.03
N VAL A 48 33.43 0.99 27.19
CA VAL A 48 34.81 1.15 27.66
C VAL A 48 34.99 2.43 28.48
N ALA A 49 34.40 3.53 28.04
CA ALA A 49 34.51 4.84 28.67
C ALA A 49 34.01 4.84 30.13
N GLN A 50 32.96 4.08 30.41
CA GLN A 50 32.39 3.95 31.75
C GLN A 50 33.27 3.14 32.72
N ASP A 51 34.19 2.32 32.19
CA ASP A 51 35.10 1.46 32.94
C ASP A 51 36.55 2.00 33.03
N LEU A 52 36.83 3.17 32.45
CA LEU A 52 38.16 3.80 32.26
C LEU A 52 39.01 4.05 33.52
N LYS A 53 38.48 3.94 34.74
CA LYS A 53 39.26 4.31 35.94
C LYS A 53 40.44 3.38 36.23
N THR A 54 40.53 2.23 35.54
CA THR A 54 41.57 1.21 35.72
C THR A 54 41.70 0.37 34.44
N PRO A 55 42.81 0.46 33.68
CA PRO A 55 43.00 -0.26 32.40
C PRO A 55 42.91 -1.78 32.47
N GLU A 56 43.19 -2.35 33.64
CA GLU A 56 43.10 -3.80 33.92
C GLU A 56 41.69 -4.25 34.34
N LYS A 57 40.75 -3.31 34.49
CA LYS A 57 39.38 -3.64 34.86
C LYS A 57 38.73 -4.46 33.75
N GLU A 58 38.02 -5.48 34.17
CA GLU A 58 37.23 -6.33 33.29
C GLU A 58 35.97 -5.59 32.85
N ILE A 59 35.68 -5.69 31.56
CA ILE A 59 34.45 -5.16 30.98
C ILE A 59 33.30 -6.11 31.33
N SER A 60 32.12 -5.55 31.63
CA SER A 60 30.93 -6.33 31.94
C SER A 60 30.51 -7.22 30.76
N GLU A 61 30.71 -8.54 30.90
CA GLU A 61 30.29 -9.56 29.94
C GLU A 61 28.80 -9.46 29.61
N LEU A 62 27.95 -9.23 30.62
CA LEU A 62 26.49 -9.13 30.44
C LEU A 62 26.11 -8.00 29.48
N ARG A 63 26.80 -6.85 29.56
CA ARG A 63 26.55 -5.71 28.68
C ARG A 63 26.96 -6.01 27.25
N LEU A 64 28.16 -6.60 27.07
CA LEU A 64 28.64 -7.01 25.75
C LEU A 64 27.71 -8.04 25.09
N ARG A 65 27.26 -9.06 25.84
CA ARG A 65 26.30 -10.06 25.35
C ARG A 65 24.94 -9.44 24.99
N THR A 66 24.47 -8.47 25.77
CA THR A 66 23.23 -7.75 25.47
C THR A 66 23.35 -6.98 24.16
N LEU A 67 24.46 -6.27 23.96
CA LEU A 67 24.71 -5.51 22.74
C LEU A 67 24.91 -6.41 21.51
N LEU A 68 25.64 -7.53 21.64
CA LEU A 68 25.78 -8.57 20.61
C LEU A 68 24.41 -9.07 20.15
N ARG A 69 23.53 -9.41 21.11
CA ARG A 69 22.16 -9.87 20.84
C ARG A 69 21.34 -8.81 20.12
N GLN A 70 21.36 -7.57 20.60
CA GLN A 70 20.59 -6.48 19.98
C GLN A 70 21.07 -6.22 18.55
N ARG A 71 22.38 -6.16 18.32
CA ARG A 71 22.97 -5.98 16.99
C ARG A 71 22.59 -7.12 16.04
N ALA A 72 22.73 -8.37 16.49
CA ALA A 72 22.41 -9.54 15.69
C ALA A 72 20.95 -9.53 15.21
N LEU A 73 20.00 -9.18 16.09
CA LEU A 73 18.58 -9.07 15.73
C LEU A 73 18.29 -7.97 14.70
N ILE A 74 19.05 -6.88 14.73
CA ILE A 74 18.91 -5.79 13.75
C ILE A 74 19.54 -6.16 12.43
N LEU A 75 20.64 -6.90 12.42
CA LEU A 75 21.37 -7.21 11.19
C LEU A 75 20.86 -8.43 10.44
N GLN A 76 20.02 -9.25 11.06
CA GLN A 76 19.51 -10.48 10.47
C GLN A 76 18.98 -10.23 9.04
N MET A 77 19.57 -10.93 8.06
CA MET A 77 19.28 -10.84 6.62
C MET A 77 19.72 -9.56 5.90
N HIS A 78 20.28 -8.57 6.59
CA HIS A 78 20.77 -7.33 5.97
C HIS A 78 22.11 -7.50 5.26
N SER A 79 22.44 -6.54 4.39
CA SER A 79 23.72 -6.52 3.66
C SER A 79 24.95 -6.36 4.57
N ASN A 80 24.79 -5.88 5.82
CA ASN A 80 25.85 -5.78 6.83
C ASN A 80 25.87 -6.95 7.83
N ASP A 81 25.03 -7.99 7.61
CA ASP A 81 25.05 -9.23 8.39
C ASP A 81 26.48 -9.81 8.46
N TYR A 82 26.80 -10.50 9.55
CA TYR A 82 28.11 -11.10 9.79
C TYR A 82 28.55 -12.04 8.66
N THR A 83 27.61 -12.77 8.05
CA THR A 83 27.89 -13.67 6.93
C THR A 83 27.87 -12.94 5.58
N HIS A 84 27.11 -11.86 5.42
CA HIS A 84 27.06 -11.10 4.16
C HIS A 84 28.19 -10.08 4.02
N HIS A 85 28.77 -9.58 5.10
CA HIS A 85 29.92 -8.68 5.08
C HIS A 85 30.96 -9.05 6.15
N PRO A 86 31.57 -10.25 6.07
CA PRO A 86 32.40 -10.81 7.13
C PRO A 86 33.67 -9.99 7.40
N HIS A 87 34.20 -9.29 6.40
CA HIS A 87 35.39 -8.44 6.53
C HIS A 87 35.09 -6.98 6.88
N HIS A 88 33.83 -6.63 7.18
CA HIS A 88 33.54 -5.29 7.70
C HIS A 88 34.28 -5.09 9.05
N PRO A 89 35.00 -3.97 9.26
CA PRO A 89 35.77 -3.74 10.49
C PRO A 89 34.94 -3.93 11.77
N VAL A 90 33.73 -3.35 11.81
CA VAL A 90 32.80 -3.53 12.95
C VAL A 90 32.35 -5.00 13.10
N ASN A 91 32.11 -5.74 12.02
CA ASN A 91 31.77 -7.17 12.13
C ASN A 91 32.93 -7.98 12.69
N ARG A 92 34.17 -7.68 12.29
CA ARG A 92 35.37 -8.33 12.84
C ARG A 92 35.58 -7.99 14.30
N LEU A 93 35.35 -6.74 14.72
CA LEU A 93 35.40 -6.35 16.12
C LEU A 93 34.37 -7.11 16.97
N TYR A 94 33.12 -7.21 16.51
CA TYR A 94 32.08 -7.96 17.20
C TYR A 94 32.35 -9.47 17.22
N LEU A 95 32.93 -10.04 16.15
CA LEU A 95 33.41 -11.43 16.12
C LEU A 95 34.50 -11.66 17.17
N GLN A 96 35.51 -10.79 17.26
CA GLN A 96 36.58 -10.89 18.26
C GLN A 96 36.03 -10.84 19.69
N ILE A 97 35.06 -9.97 19.95
CA ILE A 97 34.36 -9.91 21.23
C ILE A 97 33.64 -11.24 21.49
N ALA A 98 32.89 -11.77 20.53
CA ALA A 98 32.18 -13.03 20.69
C ALA A 98 33.13 -14.22 20.94
N GLN A 99 34.24 -14.30 20.21
CA GLN A 99 35.29 -15.31 20.40
C GLN A 99 35.88 -15.24 21.82
N ALA A 100 36.13 -14.04 22.34
CA ALA A 100 36.67 -13.85 23.69
C ALA A 100 35.66 -14.10 24.82
N LEU A 101 34.35 -14.03 24.53
CA LEU A 101 33.27 -14.28 25.50
C LEU A 101 32.77 -15.73 25.49
N ALA A 102 32.99 -16.47 24.41
CA ALA A 102 32.52 -17.84 24.28
C ALA A 102 33.12 -18.76 25.34
N LYS A 103 32.25 -19.52 26.00
CA LYS A 103 32.65 -20.55 26.98
C LYS A 103 33.10 -21.83 26.27
N PRO A 104 33.82 -22.74 26.95
CA PRO A 104 34.31 -23.99 26.34
C PRO A 104 33.22 -24.85 25.67
N GLU A 105 32.00 -24.85 26.17
CA GLU A 105 30.88 -25.63 25.62
C GLU A 105 29.93 -24.80 24.72
N GLU A 106 30.22 -23.50 24.56
CA GLU A 106 29.38 -22.56 23.82
C GLU A 106 30.02 -22.27 22.46
N ALA A 107 29.22 -22.38 21.39
CA ALA A 107 29.69 -22.08 20.03
C ALA A 107 29.80 -20.56 19.84
N VAL A 108 30.92 -20.07 19.29
CA VAL A 108 31.13 -18.63 19.04
C VAL A 108 30.00 -18.03 18.20
N CYS A 109 29.50 -18.77 17.21
CA CYS A 109 28.41 -18.30 16.34
C CYS A 109 27.12 -18.00 17.12
N THR A 110 26.83 -18.72 18.21
CA THR A 110 25.68 -18.47 19.09
C THR A 110 25.89 -17.30 20.05
N VAL A 111 27.14 -16.96 20.36
CA VAL A 111 27.47 -15.73 21.09
C VAL A 111 27.31 -14.51 20.19
N LEU A 112 27.80 -14.62 18.95
CA LEU A 112 27.77 -13.56 17.95
C LEU A 112 26.35 -13.30 17.41
N MET A 113 25.63 -14.38 17.12
CA MET A 113 24.29 -14.40 16.54
C MET A 113 23.38 -15.31 17.38
N PRO A 114 22.81 -14.82 18.50
CA PRO A 114 22.08 -15.65 19.46
C PRO A 114 20.79 -16.30 18.97
N TYR A 115 20.35 -15.98 17.75
CA TYR A 115 19.21 -16.63 17.11
C TYR A 115 19.59 -17.88 16.31
N ILE A 116 20.88 -18.18 16.13
CA ILE A 116 21.33 -19.39 15.47
C ILE A 116 21.13 -20.59 16.39
N GLU A 117 20.44 -21.60 15.89
CA GLU A 117 20.09 -22.83 16.60
C GLU A 117 20.89 -24.04 16.09
N SER A 118 21.10 -24.15 14.76
CA SER A 118 21.78 -25.31 14.16
C SER A 118 22.38 -25.03 12.77
N LEU A 119 22.91 -26.06 12.12
CA LEU A 119 23.19 -26.03 10.68
C LEU A 119 21.90 -26.27 9.88
N CYS A 120 21.93 -26.09 8.56
CA CYS A 120 20.80 -26.42 7.68
C CYS A 120 20.55 -27.94 7.51
N ARG A 121 21.27 -28.76 8.27
CA ARG A 121 21.17 -30.22 8.38
C ARG A 121 21.38 -30.63 9.84
N GLU A 122 21.14 -31.90 10.16
CA GLU A 122 21.47 -32.45 11.47
C GLU A 122 22.97 -32.27 11.78
N SER A 123 23.25 -31.85 13.02
CA SER A 123 24.58 -31.57 13.55
C SER A 123 24.70 -32.22 14.91
N TYR A 124 25.87 -32.80 15.19
CA TYR A 124 26.13 -33.42 16.51
C TYR A 124 26.60 -32.38 17.53
N SER A 125 27.34 -31.37 17.07
CA SER A 125 27.81 -30.26 17.89
C SER A 125 28.06 -29.05 17.01
N LEU A 126 27.25 -28.01 17.23
CA LEU A 126 27.40 -26.76 16.50
C LEU A 126 28.77 -26.12 16.74
N LYS A 127 29.35 -26.27 17.94
CA LYS A 127 30.69 -25.78 18.26
C LYS A 127 31.75 -26.50 17.42
N ALA A 128 31.76 -27.83 17.48
CA ALA A 128 32.79 -28.64 16.82
C ALA A 128 32.71 -28.58 15.29
N GLU A 129 31.54 -28.27 14.73
CA GLU A 129 31.36 -28.15 13.28
C GLU A 129 31.54 -26.72 12.74
N THR A 130 31.55 -25.70 13.62
CA THR A 130 31.72 -24.30 13.19
C THR A 130 33.05 -23.69 13.55
N GLU A 131 33.79 -24.28 14.49
CA GLU A 131 35.10 -23.79 14.92
C GLU A 131 36.21 -24.71 14.40
N GLU A 132 37.30 -24.12 13.91
CA GLU A 132 38.53 -24.85 13.58
C GLU A 132 39.21 -25.38 14.86
N ASP A 133 40.26 -26.20 14.72
CA ASP A 133 41.06 -26.74 15.83
C ASP A 133 41.62 -25.67 16.79
N ASN A 134 41.72 -24.43 16.32
CA ASN A 134 42.15 -23.25 17.09
C ASN A 134 41.01 -22.59 17.90
N GLY A 135 39.77 -23.08 17.80
CA GLY A 135 38.58 -22.53 18.45
C GLY A 135 38.01 -21.27 17.78
N LEU A 136 38.40 -20.97 16.54
CA LEU A 136 37.96 -19.77 15.82
C LEU A 136 36.80 -20.10 14.87
N PHE A 137 35.77 -19.25 14.92
CA PHE A 137 34.67 -19.22 13.95
C PHE A 137 34.95 -18.23 12.82
N TYR A 138 34.69 -18.63 11.57
CA TYR A 138 34.89 -17.84 10.36
C TYR A 138 33.56 -17.61 9.63
N PRO A 139 32.87 -16.47 9.87
CA PRO A 139 31.57 -16.19 9.25
C PRO A 139 31.59 -16.22 7.71
N GLU A 140 32.74 -15.95 7.09
CA GLU A 140 32.96 -16.02 5.66
C GLU A 140 32.79 -17.43 5.06
N HIS A 141 32.70 -18.49 5.85
CA HIS A 141 32.46 -19.85 5.33
C HIS A 141 30.98 -20.26 5.39
N TYR A 142 30.12 -19.35 5.86
CA TYR A 142 28.70 -19.62 6.08
C TYR A 142 27.80 -18.61 5.39
N LEU A 143 26.53 -18.99 5.21
CA LEU A 143 25.38 -18.11 5.03
C LEU A 143 24.38 -18.37 6.15
N VAL A 144 23.56 -17.36 6.47
CA VAL A 144 22.44 -17.51 7.42
C VAL A 144 21.14 -17.74 6.67
N ARG A 145 20.36 -18.74 7.09
CA ARG A 145 18.97 -18.96 6.71
C ARG A 145 18.11 -19.16 7.95
N ASP A 146 17.23 -18.20 8.21
CA ASP A 146 16.40 -18.16 9.41
C ASP A 146 17.26 -18.26 10.68
N LYS A 147 17.26 -19.43 11.32
CA LYS A 147 18.02 -19.77 12.53
C LYS A 147 19.13 -20.79 12.27
N ASN A 148 19.42 -21.07 11.01
CA ASN A 148 20.37 -22.10 10.59
C ASN A 148 21.54 -21.52 9.80
N LEU A 149 22.72 -22.12 9.98
CA LEU A 149 23.89 -21.84 9.16
C LEU A 149 23.99 -22.82 7.98
N ILE A 150 24.30 -22.28 6.82
CA ILE A 150 24.55 -23.02 5.58
C ILE A 150 26.08 -23.13 5.41
N PRO A 151 26.68 -24.33 5.57
CA PRO A 151 28.12 -24.52 5.41
C PRO A 151 28.49 -24.57 3.92
N VAL A 152 29.10 -23.48 3.41
CA VAL A 152 29.33 -23.29 1.98
C VAL A 152 30.32 -24.32 1.44
N ALA A 153 31.41 -24.56 2.17
CA ALA A 153 32.46 -25.49 1.78
C ALA A 153 31.92 -26.92 1.61
N GLU A 154 31.18 -27.39 2.61
CA GLU A 154 30.56 -28.71 2.57
C GLU A 154 29.58 -28.85 1.40
N ILE A 155 28.71 -27.85 1.18
CA ILE A 155 27.76 -27.90 0.05
C ILE A 155 28.49 -28.00 -1.28
N TYR A 156 29.57 -27.22 -1.46
CA TYR A 156 30.37 -27.29 -2.67
C TYR A 156 31.04 -28.66 -2.82
N GLU A 157 31.59 -29.22 -1.75
CA GLU A 157 32.20 -30.56 -1.79
C GLU A 157 31.20 -31.67 -2.12
N GLN A 158 30.01 -31.62 -1.51
CA GLN A 158 28.95 -32.60 -1.80
C GLN A 158 28.38 -32.44 -3.21
N ALA A 159 28.21 -31.19 -3.69
CA ALA A 159 27.75 -30.91 -5.04
C ALA A 159 28.76 -31.38 -6.12
N LEU A 160 30.06 -31.36 -5.84
CA LEU A 160 31.07 -31.94 -6.73
C LEU A 160 30.89 -33.45 -6.92
N LEU A 161 30.54 -34.16 -5.84
CA LEU A 161 30.30 -35.60 -5.88
C LEU A 161 28.98 -35.91 -6.59
N ASN A 162 27.92 -35.21 -6.20
CA ASN A 162 26.60 -35.35 -6.79
C ASN A 162 25.91 -33.97 -6.91
N PRO A 163 25.85 -33.38 -8.12
CA PRO A 163 25.23 -32.08 -8.34
C PRO A 163 23.75 -32.00 -7.91
N SER A 164 23.05 -33.13 -7.88
CA SER A 164 21.66 -33.20 -7.42
C SER A 164 21.47 -32.72 -5.98
N TYR A 165 22.48 -32.79 -5.10
CA TYR A 165 22.41 -32.22 -3.75
C TYR A 165 22.10 -30.71 -3.74
N LEU A 166 22.47 -30.00 -4.81
CA LEU A 166 22.27 -28.56 -4.93
C LEU A 166 21.01 -28.22 -5.73
N PHE A 167 20.63 -29.04 -6.71
CA PHE A 167 19.60 -28.70 -7.70
C PHE A 167 18.28 -29.46 -7.56
N ASP A 168 18.28 -30.61 -6.88
CA ASP A 168 17.07 -31.40 -6.64
C ASP A 168 16.54 -31.16 -5.20
N ASP A 169 15.22 -31.18 -5.03
CA ASP A 169 14.57 -30.89 -3.74
C ASP A 169 14.55 -32.09 -2.78
N SER A 170 14.99 -33.27 -3.24
CA SER A 170 14.94 -34.54 -2.51
C SER A 170 16.07 -34.74 -1.48
N PHE A 171 17.00 -33.80 -1.36
CA PHE A 171 18.21 -33.94 -0.55
C PHE A 171 18.19 -33.14 0.76
N SER A 172 19.02 -33.58 1.72
CA SER A 172 19.03 -33.23 3.14
C SER A 172 19.25 -31.74 3.49
N TYR A 173 19.82 -30.93 2.60
CA TYR A 173 20.10 -29.51 2.89
C TYR A 173 18.88 -28.59 2.75
N HIS A 174 17.80 -29.07 2.11
CA HIS A 174 16.55 -28.33 1.88
C HIS A 174 16.77 -26.88 1.41
N LEU A 175 17.69 -26.66 0.48
CA LEU A 175 18.07 -25.31 0.01
C LEU A 175 16.95 -24.74 -0.87
N ASN A 176 16.52 -23.50 -0.60
CA ASN A 176 15.55 -22.81 -1.45
C ASN A 176 16.27 -22.03 -2.58
N ASP A 177 15.49 -21.45 -3.50
CA ASP A 177 16.05 -20.70 -4.64
C ASP A 177 16.85 -19.47 -4.23
N HIS A 178 16.51 -18.85 -3.10
CA HIS A 178 17.26 -17.72 -2.56
C HIS A 178 18.63 -18.17 -2.03
N ASP A 179 18.69 -19.30 -1.32
CA ASP A 179 19.92 -19.90 -0.82
C ASP A 179 20.85 -20.26 -1.98
N ARG A 180 20.32 -20.93 -3.01
CA ARG A 180 21.07 -21.29 -4.24
C ARG A 180 21.60 -20.06 -4.96
N LYS A 181 20.81 -18.98 -5.04
CA LYS A 181 21.25 -17.71 -5.62
C LYS A 181 22.37 -17.08 -4.81
N ASN A 182 22.27 -17.06 -3.48
CA ASN A 182 23.32 -16.50 -2.62
C ASN A 182 24.61 -17.32 -2.72
N LEU A 183 24.52 -18.66 -2.69
CA LEU A 183 25.66 -19.57 -2.93
C LEU A 183 26.35 -19.29 -4.27
N LYS A 184 25.61 -18.89 -5.30
CA LYS A 184 26.20 -18.52 -6.60
C LYS A 184 26.99 -17.21 -6.57
N LEU A 185 26.56 -16.26 -5.75
CA LEU A 185 27.10 -14.89 -5.70
C LEU A 185 28.17 -14.70 -4.62
N ILE A 186 28.24 -15.62 -3.67
CA ILE A 186 28.93 -15.45 -2.39
C ILE A 186 30.43 -15.14 -2.52
N ALA A 187 31.12 -15.77 -3.47
CA ALA A 187 32.54 -15.58 -3.76
C ALA A 187 32.77 -14.87 -5.10
N GLY A 188 31.76 -14.14 -5.59
CA GLY A 188 31.81 -13.42 -6.86
C GLY A 188 31.87 -14.34 -8.07
N GLU A 189 32.76 -14.02 -9.01
CA GLU A 189 32.92 -14.75 -10.28
C GLU A 189 33.34 -16.21 -10.05
N MET A 190 34.20 -16.48 -9.06
CA MET A 190 34.69 -17.84 -8.81
C MET A 190 33.58 -18.80 -8.38
N SER A 191 32.68 -18.37 -7.48
CA SER A 191 31.49 -19.17 -7.13
C SER A 191 30.50 -19.25 -8.29
N HIS A 192 30.37 -18.18 -9.08
CA HIS A 192 29.48 -18.15 -10.23
C HIS A 192 29.86 -19.21 -11.26
N ASP A 193 31.13 -19.25 -11.65
CA ASP A 193 31.68 -20.16 -12.65
C ASP A 193 31.58 -21.60 -12.17
N TYR A 194 31.93 -21.86 -10.90
CA TYR A 194 31.81 -23.18 -10.32
C TYR A 194 30.36 -23.69 -10.33
N LEU A 195 29.40 -22.89 -9.87
CA LEU A 195 27.99 -23.30 -9.86
C LEU A 195 27.39 -23.42 -11.27
N LEU A 196 27.87 -22.62 -12.22
CA LEU A 196 27.45 -22.72 -13.62
C LEU A 196 27.94 -24.03 -14.24
N ALA A 197 29.22 -24.36 -14.06
CA ALA A 197 29.79 -25.63 -14.52
C ALA A 197 29.13 -26.84 -13.82
N LEU A 198 28.84 -26.74 -12.52
CA LEU A 198 28.08 -27.76 -11.78
C LEU A 198 26.67 -27.96 -12.34
N HIS A 199 26.00 -26.88 -12.72
CA HIS A 199 24.66 -26.96 -13.30
C HIS A 199 24.69 -27.62 -14.68
N GLU A 200 25.69 -27.31 -15.51
CA GLU A 200 25.90 -28.00 -16.80
C GLU A 200 26.14 -29.50 -16.60
N GLU A 201 26.94 -29.88 -15.59
CA GLU A 201 27.17 -31.28 -15.23
C GLU A 201 25.89 -31.95 -14.69
N HIS A 202 25.08 -31.26 -13.90
CA HIS A 202 23.78 -31.74 -13.45
C HIS A 202 22.84 -32.03 -14.62
N VAL A 203 22.71 -31.07 -15.56
CA VAL A 203 21.89 -31.23 -16.77
C VAL A 203 22.43 -32.39 -17.62
N LEU A 204 23.75 -32.54 -17.74
CA LEU A 204 24.37 -33.68 -18.43
C LEU A 204 23.97 -35.00 -17.78
N ARG A 205 24.00 -35.12 -16.45
CA ARG A 205 23.62 -36.36 -15.74
C ARG A 205 22.15 -36.73 -15.88
N GLN A 206 21.28 -35.78 -16.23
CA GLN A 206 19.86 -36.01 -16.52
C GLN A 206 19.55 -36.32 -17.99
N GLN A 207 20.55 -36.23 -18.89
CA GLN A 207 20.36 -36.58 -20.29
C GLN A 207 20.26 -38.09 -20.51
N ASN A 208 19.76 -38.48 -21.68
CA ASN A 208 19.65 -39.87 -22.11
C ASN A 208 21.03 -40.49 -22.44
N ASN A 209 21.81 -40.81 -21.41
CA ASN A 209 23.17 -41.35 -21.50
C ASN A 209 23.34 -42.59 -20.59
N LEU A 210 24.46 -43.31 -20.78
CA LEU A 210 24.76 -44.54 -20.05
C LEU A 210 24.81 -44.34 -18.54
N GLY A 211 25.44 -43.26 -18.07
CA GLY A 211 25.49 -42.95 -16.65
C GLY A 211 24.11 -42.80 -16.02
N HIS A 212 23.20 -42.09 -16.70
CA HIS A 212 21.81 -41.90 -16.26
C HIS A 212 21.04 -43.22 -16.18
N HIS A 213 21.14 -44.06 -17.22
CA HIS A 213 20.49 -45.37 -17.24
C HIS A 213 21.08 -46.34 -16.20
N LEU A 214 22.39 -46.28 -15.96
CA LEU A 214 23.04 -47.04 -14.89
C LEU A 214 22.56 -46.60 -13.51
N GLN A 215 22.33 -45.30 -13.33
CA GLN A 215 21.82 -44.75 -12.08
C GLN A 215 20.37 -45.21 -11.83
N ILE A 216 19.50 -45.13 -12.84
CA ILE A 216 18.12 -45.67 -12.76
C ILE A 216 18.15 -47.16 -12.38
N LEU A 217 19.05 -47.94 -13.00
CA LEU A 217 19.20 -49.35 -12.67
C LEU A 217 19.70 -49.56 -11.23
N ALA A 218 20.67 -48.78 -10.78
CA ALA A 218 21.20 -48.85 -9.43
C ALA A 218 20.14 -48.50 -8.37
N ASP A 219 19.34 -47.45 -8.62
CA ASP A 219 18.26 -47.03 -7.74
C ASP A 219 17.15 -48.10 -7.68
N ALA A 220 16.75 -48.67 -8.83
CA ALA A 220 15.78 -49.76 -8.87
C ALA A 220 16.26 -51.02 -8.13
N LEU A 221 17.56 -51.35 -8.23
CA LEU A 221 18.17 -52.45 -7.48
C LEU A 221 18.21 -52.18 -5.97
N TYR A 222 18.42 -50.93 -5.56
CA TYR A 222 18.39 -50.54 -4.16
C TYR A 222 16.97 -50.62 -3.59
N ASP A 223 15.99 -50.06 -4.29
CA ASP A 223 14.58 -50.04 -3.87
C ASP A 223 14.01 -51.45 -3.74
N ALA A 224 14.37 -52.34 -4.67
CA ALA A 224 14.00 -53.74 -4.66
C ALA A 224 14.79 -54.57 -3.63
N SER A 225 15.81 -54.01 -2.97
CA SER A 225 16.57 -54.75 -1.96
C SER A 225 15.82 -54.85 -0.62
N VAL A 226 16.17 -55.87 0.16
CA VAL A 226 15.67 -56.08 1.53
C VAL A 226 16.04 -54.91 2.46
N GLU A 227 17.12 -54.18 2.16
CA GLU A 227 17.59 -53.03 2.95
C GLU A 227 16.64 -51.82 2.83
N ALA A 228 15.99 -51.64 1.68
CA ALA A 228 15.08 -50.53 1.43
C ALA A 228 13.64 -50.87 1.81
N LYS A 229 12.93 -51.64 0.96
CA LYS A 229 11.49 -51.96 1.13
C LYS A 229 11.04 -53.31 0.54
N GLY A 230 11.90 -54.05 -0.17
CA GLY A 230 11.49 -55.22 -0.95
C GLY A 230 11.34 -56.51 -0.13
N THR A 231 10.31 -57.32 -0.48
CA THR A 231 10.31 -58.76 -0.21
C THR A 231 11.02 -59.47 -1.38
N GLU A 232 11.65 -60.64 -1.17
CA GLU A 232 12.41 -61.33 -2.24
C GLU A 232 11.56 -61.65 -3.49
N GLU A 233 10.23 -61.79 -3.33
CA GLU A 233 9.30 -62.13 -4.39
C GLU A 233 8.90 -60.91 -5.24
N ASP A 234 8.54 -59.78 -4.61
CA ASP A 234 8.18 -58.54 -5.32
C ASP A 234 9.40 -57.90 -6.00
N ALA A 235 10.58 -58.03 -5.37
CA ALA A 235 11.85 -57.51 -5.87
C ALA A 235 12.24 -58.11 -7.23
N HIS A 236 11.86 -59.36 -7.51
CA HIS A 236 12.31 -60.04 -8.72
C HIS A 236 11.70 -59.43 -9.98
N GLU A 237 10.40 -59.12 -9.97
CA GLU A 237 9.70 -58.57 -11.13
C GLU A 237 10.14 -57.13 -11.44
N ASP A 238 10.33 -56.31 -10.42
CA ASP A 238 10.74 -54.92 -10.57
C ASP A 238 12.20 -54.80 -11.05
N ILE A 239 13.09 -55.65 -10.51
CA ILE A 239 14.47 -55.74 -11.03
C ILE A 239 14.47 -56.24 -12.47
N ALA A 240 13.67 -57.25 -12.82
CA ALA A 240 13.59 -57.77 -14.18
C ALA A 240 13.20 -56.68 -15.19
N LYS A 241 12.18 -55.88 -14.87
CA LYS A 241 11.75 -54.73 -15.69
C LYS A 241 12.87 -53.70 -15.83
N ALA A 242 13.52 -53.31 -14.74
CA ALA A 242 14.61 -52.33 -14.77
C ALA A 242 15.80 -52.83 -15.60
N VAL A 243 16.18 -54.11 -15.44
CA VAL A 243 17.25 -54.75 -16.21
C VAL A 243 16.90 -54.81 -17.70
N GLN A 244 15.65 -55.12 -18.06
CA GLN A 244 15.20 -55.15 -19.45
C GLN A 244 15.29 -53.76 -20.11
N VAL A 245 14.79 -52.72 -19.43
CA VAL A 245 14.86 -51.33 -19.92
C VAL A 245 16.31 -50.89 -20.11
N PHE A 246 17.17 -51.18 -19.13
CA PHE A 246 18.59 -50.87 -19.23
C PHE A 246 19.25 -51.64 -20.39
N TYR A 247 18.95 -52.92 -20.55
CA TYR A 247 19.54 -53.76 -21.59
C TYR A 247 19.17 -53.29 -23.00
N GLU A 248 17.93 -52.87 -23.22
CA GLU A 248 17.50 -52.28 -24.50
C GLU A 248 18.28 -51.01 -24.83
N PHE A 249 18.59 -50.18 -23.84
CA PHE A 249 19.45 -49.02 -24.01
C PHE A 249 20.90 -49.45 -24.28
N TRP A 250 21.45 -50.36 -23.47
CA TRP A 250 22.82 -50.87 -23.55
C TRP A 250 23.15 -51.43 -24.94
N ARG A 251 22.25 -52.21 -25.54
CA ARG A 251 22.44 -52.76 -26.90
C ARG A 251 22.43 -51.70 -28.03
N ARG A 252 21.84 -50.53 -27.78
CA ARG A 252 21.78 -49.43 -28.75
C ARG A 252 22.99 -48.50 -28.67
N LEU A 253 23.86 -48.67 -27.69
CA LEU A 253 25.09 -47.89 -27.58
C LEU A 253 26.10 -48.30 -28.65
N PRO A 254 26.89 -47.35 -29.18
CA PRO A 254 28.03 -47.69 -30.02
C PRO A 254 29.07 -48.48 -29.22
N SER A 255 29.69 -49.48 -29.84
CA SER A 255 30.74 -50.28 -29.19
C SER A 255 31.88 -49.39 -28.71
N ASN A 256 32.09 -49.35 -27.39
CA ASN A 256 33.17 -48.61 -26.77
C ASN A 256 34.00 -49.57 -25.90
N GLU A 257 35.15 -49.98 -26.44
CA GLU A 257 36.04 -50.96 -25.81
C GLU A 257 36.53 -50.53 -24.41
N GLU A 258 36.58 -49.23 -24.13
CA GLU A 258 37.04 -48.70 -22.84
C GLU A 258 36.07 -49.01 -21.69
N ILE A 259 34.77 -49.07 -21.96
CA ILE A 259 33.75 -49.37 -20.94
C ILE A 259 33.97 -50.76 -20.34
N TYR A 260 34.40 -51.71 -21.15
CA TYR A 260 34.64 -53.09 -20.76
C TYR A 260 35.90 -53.26 -19.90
N GLN A 261 36.72 -52.21 -19.72
CA GLN A 261 37.97 -52.24 -18.98
C GLN A 261 37.89 -51.51 -17.62
N PHE A 262 36.80 -50.81 -17.32
CA PHE A 262 36.62 -50.15 -16.02
C PHE A 262 36.52 -51.17 -14.89
N THR A 263 37.34 -50.99 -13.85
CA THR A 263 37.42 -51.87 -12.67
C THR A 263 37.48 -51.03 -11.40
N ILE A 264 37.05 -51.55 -10.26
CA ILE A 264 37.20 -50.85 -8.97
C ILE A 264 38.17 -51.66 -8.10
N PRO A 265 39.47 -51.32 -8.05
CA PRO A 265 40.48 -52.13 -7.37
C PRO A 265 40.26 -52.28 -5.86
N GLU A 266 39.58 -51.31 -5.25
CA GLU A 266 39.39 -51.15 -3.81
C GLU A 266 38.00 -51.59 -3.32
N TRP A 267 37.11 -52.05 -4.21
CA TRP A 267 35.73 -52.36 -3.90
C TRP A 267 35.26 -53.64 -4.62
N GLY A 268 34.65 -54.57 -3.88
CA GLY A 268 34.21 -55.86 -4.44
C GLY A 268 35.35 -56.87 -4.68
N ARG A 269 35.24 -57.71 -5.74
CA ARG A 269 36.28 -58.67 -6.12
C ARG A 269 37.32 -58.00 -7.02
N LYS A 270 38.61 -58.25 -6.75
CA LYS A 270 39.72 -57.73 -7.57
C LYS A 270 39.56 -58.14 -9.04
N ASN A 271 39.79 -57.19 -9.95
CA ASN A 271 39.76 -57.35 -11.42
C ASN A 271 38.38 -57.64 -12.03
N VAL A 272 37.29 -57.39 -11.32
CA VAL A 272 35.94 -57.46 -11.88
C VAL A 272 35.60 -56.14 -12.56
N THR A 273 35.10 -56.22 -13.80
CA THR A 273 34.77 -55.05 -14.62
C THR A 273 33.30 -54.64 -14.48
N LEU A 274 32.96 -53.42 -14.89
CA LEU A 274 31.55 -52.96 -14.98
C LEU A 274 30.70 -53.94 -15.80
N ASN A 275 31.24 -54.43 -16.92
CA ASN A 275 30.55 -55.39 -17.77
C ASN A 275 30.25 -56.71 -17.06
N ASP A 276 31.13 -57.17 -16.18
CA ASP A 276 30.91 -58.42 -15.44
C ASP A 276 29.77 -58.26 -14.41
N TYR A 277 29.67 -57.08 -13.77
CA TYR A 277 28.54 -56.74 -12.88
C TYR A 277 27.21 -56.64 -13.64
N LEU A 278 27.21 -56.02 -14.82
CA LEU A 278 26.02 -55.96 -15.69
C LEU A 278 25.62 -57.35 -16.21
N LEU A 279 26.60 -58.17 -16.60
CA LEU A 279 26.38 -59.53 -17.06
C LEU A 279 25.72 -60.40 -15.98
N ALA A 280 26.10 -60.22 -14.72
CA ALA A 280 25.45 -60.90 -13.59
C ALA A 280 23.96 -60.55 -13.43
N LEU A 281 23.55 -59.33 -13.82
CA LEU A 281 22.14 -58.93 -13.88
C LEU A 281 21.46 -59.53 -15.11
N PHE A 282 22.10 -59.42 -16.29
CA PHE A 282 21.54 -59.88 -17.55
C PHE A 282 21.24 -61.37 -17.56
N VAL A 283 22.18 -62.21 -17.13
CA VAL A 283 22.01 -63.68 -17.14
C VAL A 283 20.86 -64.13 -16.24
N ARG A 284 20.58 -63.39 -15.17
CA ARG A 284 19.56 -63.76 -14.18
C ARG A 284 18.15 -63.31 -14.58
N TYR A 285 18.02 -62.18 -15.26
CA TYR A 285 16.75 -61.48 -15.43
C TYR A 285 16.30 -61.32 -16.89
N LEU A 286 17.13 -61.68 -17.87
CA LEU A 286 16.76 -61.66 -19.30
C LEU A 286 16.48 -63.07 -19.83
N ASP A 287 15.63 -63.13 -20.88
CA ASP A 287 15.33 -64.38 -21.58
C ASP A 287 16.59 -65.03 -22.16
N ALA A 288 16.56 -66.37 -22.22
CA ALA A 288 17.74 -67.13 -22.56
C ALA A 288 18.29 -66.80 -23.98
N ASP A 289 17.39 -66.45 -24.89
CA ASP A 289 17.70 -66.20 -26.29
C ASP A 289 18.30 -64.80 -26.54
N LEU A 290 18.36 -63.94 -25.52
CA LEU A 290 18.87 -62.56 -25.63
C LEU A 290 20.39 -62.44 -25.39
N LEU A 291 21.04 -63.48 -24.85
CA LEU A 291 22.47 -63.50 -24.49
C LEU A 291 23.21 -64.60 -25.26
N SER A 292 24.43 -64.30 -25.67
CA SER A 292 25.30 -65.25 -26.36
C SER A 292 25.83 -66.36 -25.43
N ASP A 293 26.21 -67.50 -26.01
CA ASP A 293 26.80 -68.62 -25.26
C ASP A 293 28.12 -68.21 -24.57
N GLU A 294 28.87 -67.28 -25.17
CA GLU A 294 30.12 -66.73 -24.62
C GLU A 294 29.88 -65.87 -23.37
N GLU A 295 28.83 -65.05 -23.36
CA GLU A 295 28.40 -64.25 -22.20
C GLU A 295 27.94 -65.15 -21.04
N ARG A 296 27.21 -66.22 -21.34
CA ARG A 296 26.77 -67.22 -20.33
C ARG A 296 27.95 -67.95 -19.70
N GLN A 297 28.93 -68.35 -20.52
CA GLN A 297 30.14 -69.02 -20.04
C GLN A 297 30.96 -68.07 -19.15
N ARG A 298 31.14 -66.82 -19.58
CA ARG A 298 31.88 -65.80 -18.82
C ARG A 298 31.25 -65.51 -17.45
N PHE A 299 29.92 -65.47 -17.33
CA PHE A 299 29.26 -65.33 -16.02
C PHE A 299 29.57 -66.50 -15.09
N THR A 300 29.51 -67.73 -15.61
CA THR A 300 29.80 -68.97 -14.87
C THR A 300 31.22 -68.94 -14.29
N ASP A 301 32.17 -68.36 -15.02
CA ASP A 301 33.58 -68.29 -14.62
C ASP A 301 33.85 -67.21 -13.54
N ILE A 302 33.09 -66.11 -13.51
CA ILE A 302 33.36 -64.95 -12.63
C ILE A 302 32.67 -65.08 -11.26
N SER A 303 31.56 -65.82 -11.17
CA SER A 303 30.87 -66.16 -9.91
C SER A 303 30.55 -64.96 -9.01
N ILE A 304 29.99 -63.88 -9.57
CA ILE A 304 29.46 -62.74 -8.80
C ILE A 304 28.12 -63.16 -8.16
N PHE A 305 27.97 -62.97 -6.85
CA PHE A 305 26.71 -63.27 -6.18
C PHE A 305 25.69 -62.15 -6.46
N PRO A 306 24.47 -62.46 -6.96
CA PRO A 306 23.53 -61.45 -7.44
C PRO A 306 22.69 -60.84 -6.30
N CYS A 307 23.35 -60.21 -5.32
CA CYS A 307 22.67 -59.44 -4.28
C CYS A 307 22.33 -58.04 -4.81
N ALA A 308 21.05 -57.68 -4.87
CA ALA A 308 20.58 -56.41 -5.44
C ALA A 308 21.23 -55.18 -4.77
N TYR A 309 21.33 -55.18 -3.44
CA TYR A 309 22.00 -54.12 -2.69
C TYR A 309 23.49 -54.01 -3.03
N GLN A 310 24.21 -55.13 -3.12
CA GLN A 310 25.62 -55.12 -3.50
C GLN A 310 25.81 -54.66 -4.95
N LEU A 311 24.97 -55.11 -5.88
CA LEU A 311 25.05 -54.69 -7.27
C LEU A 311 24.71 -53.20 -7.42
N SER A 312 23.69 -52.69 -6.72
CA SER A 312 23.38 -51.26 -6.67
C SER A 312 24.59 -50.43 -6.21
N ASN A 313 25.19 -50.81 -5.07
CA ASN A 313 26.38 -50.12 -4.56
C ASN A 313 27.56 -50.19 -5.54
N ALA A 314 27.71 -51.31 -6.27
CA ALA A 314 28.75 -51.46 -7.29
C ALA A 314 28.56 -50.47 -8.41
N LEU A 315 27.35 -50.40 -8.98
CA LEU A 315 27.03 -49.50 -10.07
C LEU A 315 27.19 -48.04 -9.65
N ASN A 316 26.72 -47.68 -8.45
CA ASN A 316 26.92 -46.34 -7.89
C ASN A 316 28.41 -46.00 -7.72
N GLU A 317 29.24 -46.95 -7.31
CA GLU A 317 30.69 -46.75 -7.19
C GLU A 317 31.37 -46.59 -8.56
N PHE A 318 30.92 -47.30 -9.60
CA PHE A 318 31.38 -47.08 -10.97
C PHE A 318 31.01 -45.68 -11.46
N LEU A 319 29.79 -45.22 -11.22
CA LEU A 319 29.35 -43.85 -11.57
C LEU A 319 30.17 -42.79 -10.84
N ARG A 320 30.52 -43.03 -9.57
CA ARG A 320 31.36 -42.14 -8.76
C ARG A 320 32.80 -42.08 -9.27
N ARG A 321 33.39 -43.23 -9.61
CA ARG A 321 34.81 -43.35 -10.02
C ARG A 321 35.03 -42.98 -11.48
N TYR A 322 34.02 -43.16 -12.33
CA TYR A 322 34.09 -42.94 -13.77
C TYR A 322 32.99 -42.00 -14.28
N PRO A 323 33.04 -40.69 -13.95
CA PRO A 323 32.03 -39.72 -14.40
C PRO A 323 31.86 -39.63 -15.94
N GLN A 324 32.86 -40.06 -16.71
CA GLN A 324 32.76 -40.14 -18.18
C GLN A 324 31.60 -41.02 -18.68
N LEU A 325 31.08 -41.93 -17.84
CA LEU A 325 29.92 -42.75 -18.17
C LEU A 325 28.68 -41.90 -18.51
N TYR A 326 28.53 -40.71 -17.91
CA TYR A 326 27.43 -39.78 -18.22
C TYR A 326 27.57 -39.07 -19.58
N ARG A 327 28.68 -39.28 -20.31
CA ARG A 327 28.91 -38.68 -21.63
C ARG A 327 28.68 -39.65 -22.79
N ILE A 328 28.46 -40.92 -22.47
CA ILE A 328 28.24 -41.97 -23.45
C ILE A 328 26.75 -42.00 -23.77
N SER A 329 26.37 -41.42 -24.91
CA SER A 329 24.98 -41.41 -25.38
C SER A 329 24.82 -42.24 -26.66
N SER A 330 23.58 -42.61 -26.98
CA SER A 330 23.26 -43.26 -28.25
C SER A 330 23.36 -42.30 -29.45
N ASN A 331 23.40 -40.98 -29.22
CA ASN A 331 23.36 -39.94 -30.23
C ASN A 331 24.60 -39.04 -30.11
N VAL A 332 25.63 -39.34 -30.89
CA VAL A 332 26.90 -38.57 -31.04
C VAL A 332 27.84 -38.64 -29.83
N ILE A 333 28.99 -39.29 -30.05
CA ILE A 333 30.19 -39.11 -29.24
C ILE A 333 30.80 -37.78 -29.71
N ASP A 334 30.62 -36.69 -28.94
CA ASP A 334 31.45 -35.49 -29.16
C ASP A 334 32.81 -35.75 -28.51
N PRO A 335 33.88 -36.02 -29.29
CA PRO A 335 35.17 -36.43 -28.75
C PRO A 335 35.90 -35.28 -28.05
N ASN A 336 35.42 -34.04 -28.19
CA ASN A 336 36.08 -32.85 -27.67
C ASN A 336 35.63 -32.43 -26.26
N ARG A 337 34.63 -33.09 -25.66
CA ARG A 337 34.29 -32.87 -24.24
C ARG A 337 35.23 -33.68 -23.33
N ILE A 338 36.49 -33.26 -23.27
CA ILE A 338 37.49 -33.77 -22.31
C ILE A 338 36.99 -33.53 -20.87
N SER A 339 37.44 -34.38 -19.94
CA SER A 339 37.05 -34.40 -18.51
C SER A 339 36.88 -33.00 -17.89
N ASN A 340 35.63 -32.68 -17.52
CA ASN A 340 35.28 -31.44 -16.82
C ASN A 340 35.46 -31.63 -15.30
N TYR A 341 35.80 -32.83 -14.81
CA TYR A 341 35.91 -33.09 -13.37
C TYR A 341 37.15 -32.44 -12.75
N GLN A 342 38.28 -32.48 -13.47
CA GLN A 342 39.51 -31.79 -13.03
C GLN A 342 39.28 -30.26 -13.05
N GLU A 343 38.64 -29.76 -14.10
CA GLU A 343 38.24 -28.35 -14.20
C GLU A 343 37.23 -27.94 -13.12
N LEU A 344 36.20 -28.75 -12.84
CA LEU A 344 35.25 -28.54 -11.74
C LEU A 344 35.93 -28.56 -10.37
N SER A 345 36.89 -29.46 -10.16
CA SER A 345 37.68 -29.52 -8.93
C SER A 345 38.54 -28.26 -8.76
N GLU A 346 39.19 -27.80 -9.82
CA GLU A 346 39.96 -26.55 -9.83
C GLU A 346 39.06 -25.32 -9.58
N LEU A 347 37.88 -25.27 -10.21
CA LEU A 347 36.88 -24.22 -9.99
C LEU A 347 36.37 -24.23 -8.55
N LYS A 348 36.12 -25.41 -7.97
CA LYS A 348 35.76 -25.55 -6.55
C LYS A 348 36.85 -24.96 -5.66
N VAL A 349 38.12 -25.34 -5.86
CA VAL A 349 39.24 -24.84 -5.06
C VAL A 349 39.32 -23.31 -5.15
N LYS A 350 39.25 -22.75 -6.36
CA LYS A 350 39.22 -21.28 -6.55
C LYS A 350 38.03 -20.62 -5.85
N ALA A 351 36.85 -21.22 -5.91
CA ALA A 351 35.66 -20.70 -5.25
C ALA A 351 35.78 -20.72 -3.72
N LEU A 352 36.35 -21.79 -3.13
CA LEU A 352 36.59 -21.90 -1.70
C LEU A 352 37.70 -20.94 -1.22
N GLU A 353 38.79 -20.81 -1.96
CA GLU A 353 39.85 -19.84 -1.66
C GLU A 353 39.33 -18.39 -1.70
N ALA A 354 38.45 -18.09 -2.66
CA ALA A 354 37.84 -16.77 -2.81
C ALA A 354 36.91 -16.40 -1.63
N LEU A 355 36.37 -17.36 -0.87
CA LEU A 355 35.57 -17.07 0.33
C LEU A 355 36.36 -16.26 1.36
N ASN A 356 37.67 -16.53 1.51
CA ASN A 356 38.54 -15.90 2.51
C ASN A 356 38.80 -14.41 2.28
N TYR A 357 38.50 -13.92 1.08
CA TYR A 357 38.75 -12.53 0.67
C TYR A 357 37.48 -11.88 0.09
N ARG A 358 36.32 -12.50 0.28
CA ARG A 358 35.08 -12.09 -0.36
C ARG A 358 34.62 -10.73 0.14
N GLY A 359 34.01 -9.96 -0.77
CA GLY A 359 33.40 -8.67 -0.45
C GLY A 359 32.03 -8.80 0.22
N GLN A 360 31.27 -7.72 0.15
CA GLN A 360 29.88 -7.68 0.64
C GLN A 360 28.92 -8.36 -0.34
N LEU A 361 28.09 -9.28 0.16
CA LEU A 361 26.91 -9.76 -0.56
C LEU A 361 25.78 -8.74 -0.41
N ALA A 362 25.41 -8.07 -1.51
CA ALA A 362 24.33 -7.08 -1.51
C ALA A 362 22.97 -7.79 -1.52
N THR A 363 22.28 -7.77 -0.38
CA THR A 363 20.94 -8.36 -0.19
C THR A 363 19.92 -7.24 0.08
N THR A 364 19.06 -7.39 1.08
CA THR A 364 18.22 -6.29 1.57
C THR A 364 19.07 -5.27 2.31
N THR A 365 18.81 -3.99 2.06
CA THR A 365 19.41 -2.90 2.82
C THR A 365 18.50 -2.51 3.97
N PRO A 366 19.05 -2.26 5.16
CA PRO A 366 18.26 -1.84 6.30
C PRO A 366 17.59 -0.50 6.02
N THR A 367 16.43 -0.32 6.63
CA THR A 367 15.71 0.94 6.63
C THR A 367 16.06 1.75 7.88
N SER A 368 15.92 3.08 7.82
CA SER A 368 16.11 3.93 9.00
C SER A 368 15.22 3.52 10.18
N SER A 369 14.04 2.93 9.91
CA SER A 369 13.13 2.43 10.94
C SER A 369 13.71 1.28 11.78
N ASP A 370 14.57 0.44 11.21
CA ASP A 370 15.15 -0.71 11.92
C ASP A 370 16.04 -0.24 13.07
N PHE A 371 16.67 0.93 12.93
CA PHE A 371 17.60 1.50 13.90
C PHE A 371 16.93 2.38 14.96
N PHE A 372 15.77 2.99 14.69
CA PHE A 372 15.14 3.89 15.68
C PHE A 372 14.81 3.16 16.98
N ARG A 373 14.27 1.95 16.91
CA ARG A 373 13.94 1.17 18.12
C ARG A 373 15.20 0.82 18.91
N PHE A 374 16.27 0.43 18.22
CA PHE A 374 17.57 0.20 18.85
C PHE A 374 18.07 1.45 19.56
N ILE A 375 18.17 2.58 18.84
CA ILE A 375 18.67 3.83 19.41
C ILE A 375 17.84 4.29 20.61
N LEU A 376 16.55 3.98 20.67
CA LEU A 376 15.69 4.29 21.82
C LEU A 376 15.89 3.33 23.00
N ASP A 377 16.26 2.07 22.76
CA ASP A 377 16.39 1.03 23.78
C ASP A 377 17.81 0.86 24.34
N THR A 378 18.83 1.30 23.61
CA THR A 378 20.24 1.08 23.98
C THR A 378 20.69 2.01 25.09
N GLU A 379 21.04 1.50 26.27
CA GLU A 379 21.49 2.30 27.42
C GLU A 379 22.87 2.94 27.23
N GLU A 380 23.69 2.39 26.33
CA GLU A 380 25.04 2.86 26.02
C GLU A 380 25.06 4.23 25.32
N LEU A 381 23.93 4.66 24.75
CA LEU A 381 23.84 5.96 24.07
C LEU A 381 23.35 7.06 25.01
N SER A 382 24.14 8.12 25.11
CA SER A 382 23.76 9.36 25.78
C SER A 382 22.61 10.06 25.03
N PHE A 383 21.94 10.97 25.71
CA PHE A 383 20.84 11.75 25.12
C PHE A 383 21.30 12.54 23.87
N ALA A 384 22.50 13.10 23.89
CA ALA A 384 23.06 13.86 22.77
C ALA A 384 23.36 12.97 21.55
N GLU A 385 23.92 11.77 21.77
CA GLU A 385 24.21 10.82 20.70
C GLU A 385 22.93 10.28 20.05
N ARG A 386 21.87 10.05 20.83
CA ARG A 386 20.55 9.66 20.29
C ARG A 386 20.03 10.72 19.34
N ILE A 387 20.05 12.00 19.74
CA ILE A 387 19.63 13.11 18.87
C ILE A 387 20.47 13.13 17.58
N HIS A 388 21.80 12.99 17.72
CA HIS A 388 22.71 12.98 16.58
C HIS A 388 22.36 11.88 15.57
N PHE A 389 22.31 10.61 16.00
CA PHE A 389 22.05 9.49 15.09
C PHE A 389 20.65 9.50 14.50
N ILE A 390 19.62 9.80 15.30
CA ILE A 390 18.24 9.89 14.81
C ILE A 390 18.15 10.98 13.73
N SER A 391 18.77 12.15 13.94
CA SER A 391 18.73 13.25 12.97
C SER A 391 19.48 12.95 11.66
N GLN A 392 20.48 12.07 11.70
CA GLN A 392 21.20 11.59 10.51
C GLN A 392 20.39 10.56 9.73
N LEU A 393 19.69 9.65 10.43
CA LEU A 393 18.84 8.63 9.83
C LEU A 393 17.57 9.19 9.18
N ILE A 394 17.09 10.35 9.64
CA ILE A 394 15.94 11.03 9.05
C ILE A 394 16.39 11.85 7.83
N ASN A 395 16.12 11.32 6.65
CA ASN A 395 16.39 11.96 5.37
C ASN A 395 15.12 12.47 4.70
N ASN A 396 13.99 11.82 4.97
CA ASN A 396 12.70 12.19 4.42
C ASN A 396 11.59 12.17 5.49
N GLU A 397 10.39 12.54 5.05
CA GLU A 397 9.19 12.63 5.86
C GLU A 397 8.67 11.29 6.40
N ASN A 398 8.88 10.19 5.67
CA ASN A 398 8.50 8.86 6.13
C ASN A 398 9.42 8.41 7.26
N ASP A 399 10.72 8.70 7.18
CA ASP A 399 11.66 8.39 8.27
C ASP A 399 11.26 9.09 9.57
N LEU A 400 10.90 10.39 9.48
CA LEU A 400 10.39 11.15 10.62
C LEU A 400 9.12 10.52 11.19
N TRP A 401 8.18 10.11 10.34
CA TRP A 401 6.96 9.44 10.79
C TRP A 401 7.25 8.09 11.48
N HIS A 402 8.15 7.27 10.93
CA HIS A 402 8.56 6.00 11.55
C HIS A 402 9.28 6.18 12.88
N PHE A 403 10.11 7.22 13.01
CA PHE A 403 10.71 7.60 14.28
C PHE A 403 9.63 7.94 15.32
N LEU A 404 8.66 8.79 14.97
CA LEU A 404 7.58 9.19 15.88
C LEU A 404 6.70 8.00 16.29
N LEU A 405 6.41 7.08 15.36
CA LEU A 405 5.72 5.83 15.69
C LEU A 405 6.51 5.01 16.71
N SER A 406 7.82 4.86 16.50
CA SER A 406 8.69 4.12 17.42
C SER A 406 8.72 4.73 18.83
N VAL A 407 8.72 6.06 18.92
CA VAL A 407 8.62 6.77 20.20
C VAL A 407 7.26 6.54 20.87
N ASN A 408 6.16 6.62 20.11
CA ASN A 408 4.82 6.43 20.66
C ASN A 408 4.57 4.99 21.11
N ASP A 409 5.04 3.99 20.37
CA ASP A 409 5.03 2.57 20.77
C ASP A 409 5.71 2.41 22.14
N LYS A 410 6.87 3.05 22.33
CA LYS A 410 7.62 2.98 23.60
C LYS A 410 6.92 3.68 24.75
N LYS A 411 6.30 4.84 24.53
CA LYS A 411 5.48 5.53 25.54
C LYS A 411 4.33 4.64 26.03
N GLN A 412 3.69 3.88 25.14
CA GLN A 412 2.56 3.01 25.48
C GLN A 412 2.97 1.79 26.32
N GLN A 413 4.20 1.29 26.16
CA GLN A 413 4.69 0.11 26.88
C GLN A 413 4.94 0.34 28.38
N LYS A 414 4.81 1.59 28.90
CA LYS A 414 4.96 1.95 30.33
C LYS A 414 6.24 1.39 31.00
N LEU A 415 7.31 1.19 30.23
CA LEU A 415 8.59 0.77 30.76
C LEU A 415 9.18 1.88 31.66
N PRO A 416 9.92 1.54 32.73
CA PRO A 416 10.54 2.53 33.60
C PRO A 416 11.42 3.47 32.75
N GLN A 417 11.00 4.74 32.66
CA GLN A 417 11.51 5.70 31.68
C GLN A 417 12.91 6.18 32.06
N ILE A 418 13.93 5.76 31.33
CA ILE A 418 15.29 6.35 31.37
C ILE A 418 15.35 7.64 30.54
N ILE A 419 14.40 7.86 29.62
CA ILE A 419 14.45 8.92 28.61
C ILE A 419 13.16 9.75 28.63
N ASP A 420 13.31 11.07 28.70
CA ASP A 420 12.24 12.01 28.37
C ASP A 420 12.02 12.03 26.86
N TYR A 421 11.06 11.23 26.40
CA TYR A 421 10.74 11.11 24.99
C TYR A 421 10.15 12.39 24.38
N GLU A 422 9.48 13.23 25.17
CA GLU A 422 8.95 14.50 24.64
C GLU A 422 10.09 15.47 24.35
N GLU A 423 11.05 15.58 25.27
CA GLU A 423 12.25 16.40 25.06
C GLU A 423 13.14 15.82 23.96
N LEU A 424 13.22 14.50 23.81
CA LEU A 424 13.98 13.87 22.71
C LEU A 424 13.39 14.28 21.34
N VAL A 425 12.07 14.12 21.17
CA VAL A 425 11.38 14.51 19.93
C VAL A 425 11.60 15.99 19.64
N LYS A 426 11.45 16.85 20.65
CA LYS A 426 11.72 18.29 20.52
C LYS A 426 13.12 18.59 19.99
N LYS A 427 14.15 17.98 20.59
CA LYS A 427 15.55 18.21 20.21
C LYS A 427 15.87 17.65 18.83
N VAL A 428 15.29 16.51 18.45
CA VAL A 428 15.40 15.95 17.09
C VAL A 428 14.75 16.90 16.08
N LEU A 429 13.57 17.46 16.37
CA LEU A 429 12.93 18.44 15.47
C LEU A 429 13.84 19.67 15.26
N TYR A 430 14.43 20.22 16.32
CA TYR A 430 15.40 21.33 16.19
C TYR A 430 16.64 20.92 15.37
N ALA A 431 17.17 19.72 15.56
CA ALA A 431 18.29 19.22 14.75
C ALA A 431 17.93 19.04 13.27
N LEU A 432 16.66 18.76 12.98
CA LEU A 432 16.13 18.60 11.62
C LEU A 432 15.72 19.92 10.96
N ALA A 433 15.69 21.05 11.67
CA ALA A 433 15.19 22.32 11.14
C ALA A 433 15.66 22.66 9.70
N PRO A 434 16.94 22.46 9.32
CA PRO A 434 17.41 22.71 7.95
C PRO A 434 16.78 21.81 6.87
N LYS A 435 16.33 20.60 7.25
CA LYS A 435 15.76 19.58 6.36
C LYS A 435 14.22 19.65 6.26
N LEU A 436 13.55 20.31 7.20
CA LEU A 436 12.08 20.28 7.33
C LEU A 436 11.33 21.08 6.25
N THR A 437 12.00 21.94 5.47
CA THR A 437 11.35 22.82 4.48
C THR A 437 10.75 22.11 3.26
N VAL A 438 10.97 20.80 3.11
CA VAL A 438 10.62 20.02 1.90
C VAL A 438 9.50 18.98 2.14
N ILE A 439 8.88 18.96 3.32
CA ILE A 439 7.86 17.94 3.67
C ILE A 439 6.59 18.15 2.83
N LYS A 440 6.11 17.09 2.19
CA LYS A 440 4.87 17.05 1.43
C LYS A 440 3.66 17.06 2.35
N TYR A 441 2.63 17.75 1.89
CA TYR A 441 1.35 17.92 2.58
C TYR A 441 0.76 16.60 3.15
N GLN A 442 0.76 15.51 2.37
CA GLN A 442 0.11 14.25 2.76
C GLN A 442 0.77 13.56 3.96
N THR A 443 2.05 13.83 4.19
CA THR A 443 2.82 13.20 5.27
C THR A 443 2.86 14.09 6.51
N VAL A 444 2.79 15.42 6.36
CA VAL A 444 2.67 16.37 7.48
C VAL A 444 1.47 16.06 8.38
N GLU A 445 0.30 15.77 7.82
CA GLU A 445 -0.90 15.42 8.60
C GLU A 445 -0.62 14.23 9.54
N LYS A 446 0.02 13.19 9.01
CA LYS A 446 0.38 11.99 9.78
C LYS A 446 1.42 12.30 10.85
N VAL A 447 2.42 13.15 10.54
CA VAL A 447 3.44 13.59 11.50
C VAL A 447 2.80 14.37 12.64
N ILE A 448 1.96 15.37 12.35
CA ILE A 448 1.25 16.18 13.37
C ILE A 448 0.44 15.29 14.32
N ALA A 449 -0.30 14.31 13.77
CA ALA A 449 -1.13 13.42 14.57
C ALA A 449 -0.34 12.65 15.65
N GLN A 450 0.91 12.28 15.35
CA GLN A 450 1.80 11.54 16.26
C GLN A 450 2.47 12.44 17.32
N LEU A 451 2.47 13.76 17.15
CA LEU A 451 3.10 14.70 18.07
C LEU A 451 2.18 15.07 19.26
N SER A 452 2.80 15.38 20.39
CA SER A 452 2.18 16.08 21.52
C SER A 452 1.89 17.55 21.15
N PRO A 453 0.95 18.23 21.83
CA PRO A 453 0.69 19.64 21.57
C PRO A 453 1.95 20.52 21.67
N GLU A 454 2.85 20.22 22.62
CA GLU A 454 4.12 20.93 22.80
C GLU A 454 5.05 20.75 21.59
N ASN A 455 5.20 19.52 21.10
CA ASN A 455 6.04 19.24 19.94
C ASN A 455 5.40 19.68 18.61
N GLN A 456 4.07 19.76 18.54
CA GLN A 456 3.38 20.40 17.42
C GLN A 456 3.72 21.90 17.36
N MET A 457 3.76 22.61 18.50
CA MET A 457 4.17 24.02 18.53
C MET A 457 5.62 24.22 18.03
N VAL A 458 6.54 23.33 18.41
CA VAL A 458 7.93 23.36 17.94
C VAL A 458 8.00 23.17 16.41
N LEU A 459 7.25 22.20 15.87
CA LEU A 459 7.16 22.01 14.42
C LEU A 459 6.60 23.26 13.72
N ILE A 460 5.62 23.94 14.33
CA ILE A 460 5.06 25.19 13.83
C ILE A 460 6.13 26.29 13.77
N GLU A 461 6.87 26.47 14.84
CA GLU A 461 7.95 27.47 14.97
C GLU A 461 9.06 27.27 13.93
N LEU A 462 9.42 26.02 13.65
CA LEU A 462 10.55 25.67 12.78
C LEU A 462 10.25 25.84 11.28
N MET A 463 8.98 25.97 10.89
CA MET A 463 8.57 25.97 9.47
C MET A 463 7.61 27.11 9.10
N PRO A 464 7.87 28.38 9.47
CA PRO A 464 6.89 29.47 9.32
C PRO A 464 6.41 29.67 7.87
N ASP A 465 7.34 29.67 6.91
CA ASP A 465 7.05 29.82 5.48
C ASP A 465 6.19 28.68 4.91
N TYR A 466 6.41 27.46 5.41
CA TYR A 466 5.65 26.30 5.00
C TYR A 466 4.17 26.47 5.38
N TRP A 467 3.90 26.92 6.59
CA TRP A 467 2.53 27.10 7.08
C TRP A 467 1.78 28.20 6.33
N LEU A 468 2.48 29.27 5.93
CA LEU A 468 1.90 30.29 5.06
C LEU A 468 1.53 29.73 3.67
N SER A 469 2.37 28.86 3.11
CA SER A 469 2.09 28.18 1.83
C SER A 469 0.91 27.19 1.94
N VAL A 470 0.82 26.46 3.04
CA VAL A 470 -0.30 25.56 3.35
C VAL A 470 -1.60 26.34 3.44
N ALA A 471 -1.58 27.53 4.08
CA ALA A 471 -2.75 28.39 4.18
C ALA A 471 -3.24 28.92 2.81
N HIS A 472 -2.36 29.08 1.82
CA HIS A 472 -2.70 29.51 0.46
C HIS A 472 -3.45 28.45 -0.38
N GLU A 473 -3.24 27.15 -0.12
CA GLU A 473 -3.91 26.11 -0.90
C GLU A 473 -5.42 26.04 -0.61
N ASN A 474 -6.24 26.50 -1.56
CA ASN A 474 -7.71 26.37 -1.51
C ASN A 474 -8.14 24.91 -1.65
N SER A 475 -8.27 24.16 -0.55
CA SER A 475 -8.75 22.77 -0.61
C SER A 475 -9.21 22.22 0.75
N PRO A 476 -10.17 21.26 0.79
CA PRO A 476 -10.51 20.44 1.98
C PRO A 476 -9.32 19.83 2.74
N LYS A 477 -8.14 19.83 2.12
CA LYS A 477 -6.84 19.57 2.71
C LYS A 477 -6.50 20.48 3.91
N LEU A 478 -6.56 21.80 3.76
CA LEU A 478 -6.25 22.74 4.85
C LEU A 478 -7.11 22.51 6.11
N LYS A 479 -8.36 22.10 5.89
CA LYS A 479 -9.28 21.72 6.97
C LYS A 479 -8.77 20.53 7.78
N LYS A 480 -8.23 19.49 7.12
CA LYS A 480 -7.66 18.31 7.79
C LYS A 480 -6.41 18.63 8.61
N ILE A 481 -5.52 19.50 8.11
CA ILE A 481 -4.35 19.94 8.88
C ILE A 481 -4.79 20.70 10.14
N ASN A 482 -5.73 21.63 10.00
CA ASN A 482 -6.27 22.37 11.16
C ASN A 482 -6.96 21.46 12.17
N GLU A 483 -7.66 20.42 11.71
CA GLU A 483 -8.28 19.40 12.57
C GLU A 483 -7.23 18.48 13.25
N SER A 484 -6.02 18.37 12.70
CA SER A 484 -4.94 17.55 13.25
C SER A 484 -4.17 18.24 14.38
N PHE A 485 -4.17 19.57 14.43
CA PHE A 485 -3.55 20.34 15.52
C PHE A 485 -4.39 20.24 16.80
N LYS A 486 -3.74 19.87 17.90
CA LYS A 486 -4.34 19.80 19.24
C LYS A 486 -4.14 21.15 19.94
N SER A 487 -5.11 21.62 20.72
CA SER A 487 -4.90 22.82 21.55
C SER A 487 -3.82 22.52 22.62
N PRO A 488 -2.85 23.43 22.89
CA PRO A 488 -2.74 24.83 22.44
C PRO A 488 -2.00 25.07 21.09
N ALA A 489 -1.57 24.02 20.38
CA ALA A 489 -0.79 24.16 19.15
C ALA A 489 -1.58 24.78 18.00
N ARG A 490 -2.89 24.55 17.96
CA ARG A 490 -3.78 25.17 16.96
C ARG A 490 -3.77 26.70 17.06
N GLU A 491 -3.84 27.23 18.27
CA GLU A 491 -3.79 28.67 18.53
C GLU A 491 -2.42 29.25 18.12
N GLN A 492 -1.34 28.51 18.39
CA GLN A 492 0.02 28.89 17.97
C GLN A 492 0.18 28.89 16.44
N TYR A 493 -0.41 27.92 15.74
CA TYR A 493 -0.43 27.89 14.27
C TYR A 493 -1.11 29.14 13.71
N ILE A 494 -2.32 29.46 14.20
CA ILE A 494 -3.06 30.64 13.79
C ILE A 494 -2.21 31.90 13.99
N LEU A 495 -1.64 32.06 15.19
CA LEU A 495 -0.81 33.20 15.52
C LEU A 495 0.43 33.32 14.64
N THR A 496 1.11 32.19 14.35
CA THR A 496 2.35 32.16 13.57
C THR A 496 2.10 32.55 12.12
N VAL A 497 1.11 31.93 11.47
CA VAL A 497 0.73 32.24 10.09
C VAL A 497 0.28 33.69 9.97
N THR A 498 -0.55 34.15 10.91
CA THR A 498 -1.02 35.54 10.94
C THR A 498 0.14 36.52 11.09
N LYS A 499 1.07 36.29 12.03
CA LYS A 499 2.22 37.18 12.26
C LYS A 499 3.14 37.25 11.06
N ASP A 500 3.43 36.11 10.44
CA ASP A 500 4.29 36.05 9.26
C ASP A 500 3.64 36.78 8.06
N ALA A 501 2.36 36.52 7.78
CA ALA A 501 1.61 37.26 6.76
C ALA A 501 1.59 38.77 7.02
N ALA A 502 1.36 39.19 8.28
CA ALA A 502 1.34 40.60 8.66
C ALA A 502 2.73 41.27 8.58
N ALA A 503 3.79 40.52 8.88
CA ALA A 503 5.16 40.99 8.73
C ALA A 503 5.51 41.23 7.25
N ARG A 504 5.12 40.31 6.37
CA ARG A 504 5.38 40.39 4.91
C ARG A 504 4.48 41.38 4.16
N THR A 505 3.40 41.85 4.78
CA THR A 505 2.55 42.92 4.23
C THR A 505 3.23 44.27 4.47
N LEU A 506 4.10 44.70 3.56
CA LEU A 506 4.94 45.90 3.75
C LEU A 506 4.21 47.18 3.34
N LEU A 507 3.33 47.09 2.34
CA LEU A 507 2.54 48.20 1.80
C LEU A 507 1.05 47.84 1.84
N SER A 508 0.17 48.85 1.85
CA SER A 508 -1.28 48.63 1.77
C SER A 508 -1.71 47.92 0.47
N THR A 509 -0.91 48.04 -0.60
CA THR A 509 -1.08 47.30 -1.85
C THR A 509 -0.87 45.79 -1.74
N ASP A 510 -0.22 45.30 -0.67
CA ASP A 510 0.03 43.87 -0.44
C ASP A 510 -1.17 43.19 0.25
N ILE A 511 -2.07 43.98 0.85
CA ILE A 511 -3.23 43.49 1.61
C ILE A 511 -4.13 42.58 0.76
N PRO A 512 -4.49 42.91 -0.49
CA PRO A 512 -5.25 42.01 -1.38
C PRO A 512 -4.63 40.63 -1.56
N THR A 513 -3.30 40.58 -1.69
CA THR A 513 -2.55 39.34 -1.93
C THR A 513 -2.68 38.40 -0.73
N TYR A 514 -2.38 38.89 0.47
CA TYR A 514 -2.48 38.09 1.70
C TYR A 514 -3.92 37.83 2.15
N TYR A 515 -4.85 38.75 1.85
CA TYR A 515 -6.28 38.49 2.02
C TYR A 515 -6.74 37.30 1.17
N SER A 516 -6.33 37.24 -0.10
CA SER A 516 -6.66 36.12 -0.99
C SER A 516 -6.02 34.81 -0.54
N ILE A 517 -4.81 34.87 0.03
CA ILE A 517 -4.11 33.71 0.62
C ILE A 517 -4.87 33.18 1.84
N LEU A 518 -5.27 34.05 2.77
CA LEU A 518 -5.79 33.64 4.08
C LEU A 518 -7.31 33.42 4.11
N LYS A 519 -8.06 33.79 3.06
CA LYS A 519 -9.53 33.70 3.03
C LYS A 519 -10.10 32.30 3.28
N SER A 520 -9.32 31.26 3.03
CA SER A 520 -9.69 29.86 3.26
C SER A 520 -9.54 29.40 4.71
N CYS A 521 -8.95 30.24 5.57
CA CYS A 521 -8.87 30.04 7.02
C CYS A 521 -9.51 31.23 7.77
N PRO A 522 -10.83 31.20 8.06
CA PRO A 522 -11.54 32.31 8.69
C PRO A 522 -10.92 32.78 10.02
N GLU A 523 -10.42 31.84 10.83
CA GLU A 523 -9.78 32.11 12.13
C GLU A 523 -8.46 32.89 11.95
N VAL A 524 -7.64 32.50 10.96
CA VAL A 524 -6.37 33.16 10.62
C VAL A 524 -6.61 34.52 9.96
N LEU A 525 -7.58 34.59 9.04
CA LEU A 525 -7.96 35.83 8.36
C LEU A 525 -8.46 36.87 9.36
N THR A 526 -9.32 36.48 10.30
CA THR A 526 -9.87 37.39 11.32
C THR A 526 -8.74 38.01 12.14
N THR A 527 -7.79 37.19 12.60
CA THR A 527 -6.64 37.64 13.40
C THR A 527 -5.68 38.51 12.56
N TYR A 528 -5.46 38.15 11.30
CA TYR A 528 -4.65 38.95 10.35
C TYR A 528 -5.25 40.34 10.10
N LEU A 529 -6.56 40.42 9.83
CA LEU A 529 -7.23 41.69 9.61
C LEU A 529 -7.18 42.60 10.85
N GLN A 530 -7.25 42.04 12.06
CA GLN A 530 -7.07 42.80 13.29
C GLN A 530 -5.66 43.41 13.39
N LEU A 531 -4.63 42.64 13.06
CA LEU A 531 -3.22 43.11 13.08
C LEU A 531 -2.92 44.11 11.96
N ILE A 532 -3.43 43.88 10.75
CA ILE A 532 -3.23 44.80 9.63
C ILE A 532 -4.00 46.11 9.85
N ARG A 533 -5.19 46.10 10.46
CA ARG A 533 -5.88 47.34 10.87
C ARG A 533 -5.05 48.19 11.82
N GLN A 534 -4.25 47.57 12.68
CA GLN A 534 -3.32 48.31 13.55
C GLN A 534 -2.14 48.90 12.76
N LYS A 535 -1.70 48.21 11.70
CA LYS A 535 -0.55 48.61 10.86
C LYS A 535 -0.91 49.65 9.80
N PHE A 536 -2.13 49.59 9.26
CA PHE A 536 -2.65 50.45 8.18
C PHE A 536 -4.10 50.90 8.50
N PRO A 537 -4.31 51.75 9.51
CA PRO A 537 -5.63 52.07 10.03
C PRO A 537 -6.57 52.74 9.01
N ASP A 538 -6.03 53.52 8.07
CA ASP A 538 -6.83 54.31 7.13
C ASP A 538 -7.13 53.59 5.80
N ASP A 539 -6.30 52.61 5.41
CA ASP A 539 -6.39 51.94 4.11
C ASP A 539 -7.17 50.62 4.15
N VAL A 540 -7.17 49.93 5.30
CA VAL A 540 -7.64 48.53 5.39
C VAL A 540 -9.13 48.40 5.15
N ASP A 541 -9.94 49.24 5.79
CA ASP A 541 -11.39 49.12 5.63
C ASP A 541 -11.84 49.59 4.22
N LEU A 542 -11.08 50.48 3.57
CA LEU A 542 -11.33 50.86 2.17
C LEU A 542 -10.97 49.72 1.20
N ILE A 543 -9.81 49.09 1.39
CA ILE A 543 -9.32 47.99 0.56
C ILE A 543 -10.15 46.71 0.77
N ILE A 544 -10.50 46.36 2.02
CA ILE A 544 -11.41 45.24 2.30
C ILE A 544 -12.77 45.50 1.67
N LYS A 545 -13.31 46.73 1.78
CA LYS A 545 -14.57 47.09 1.13
C LYS A 545 -14.50 46.87 -0.38
N GLN A 546 -13.42 47.30 -1.04
CA GLN A 546 -13.16 47.03 -2.47
C GLN A 546 -13.03 45.53 -2.80
N LEU A 547 -12.34 44.75 -1.97
CA LEU A 547 -12.16 43.30 -2.15
C LEU A 547 -13.47 42.53 -1.93
N THR A 548 -14.37 43.04 -1.08
CA THR A 548 -15.70 42.45 -0.83
C THR A 548 -16.78 42.92 -1.82
N THR A 549 -16.57 44.02 -2.55
CA THR A 549 -17.52 44.54 -3.56
C THR A 549 -17.24 44.10 -4.99
N ASP A 550 -16.18 43.32 -5.24
CA ASP A 550 -15.89 42.81 -6.58
C ASP A 550 -16.89 41.69 -6.97
N VAL A 551 -17.38 41.70 -8.22
CA VAL A 551 -18.38 40.74 -8.75
C VAL A 551 -18.00 39.24 -8.53
N PRO A 552 -16.72 38.85 -8.48
CA PRO A 552 -16.31 37.50 -8.05
C PRO A 552 -16.61 37.18 -6.57
N SER A 553 -16.59 38.17 -5.70
CA SER A 553 -16.91 38.07 -4.26
C SER A 553 -18.41 37.85 -4.03
N LEU A 554 -19.25 38.38 -4.92
CA LEU A 554 -20.69 38.10 -4.97
C LEU A 554 -20.97 36.65 -5.39
N HIS A 555 -20.26 36.15 -6.41
CA HIS A 555 -20.30 34.74 -6.81
C HIS A 555 -19.79 33.80 -5.70
N MET A 556 -18.79 34.24 -4.93
CA MET A 556 -18.26 33.51 -3.77
C MET A 556 -19.24 33.49 -2.59
N LEU A 557 -19.84 34.62 -2.22
CA LEU A 557 -20.90 34.69 -1.19
C LEU A 557 -22.08 33.79 -1.54
N LEU A 558 -22.51 33.80 -2.81
CA LEU A 558 -23.60 32.96 -3.32
C LEU A 558 -23.20 31.48 -3.41
N ARG A 559 -21.91 31.17 -3.64
CA ARG A 559 -21.35 29.80 -3.63
C ARG A 559 -21.21 29.25 -2.22
N ASP A 560 -20.72 30.04 -1.27
CA ASP A 560 -20.57 29.61 0.13
C ASP A 560 -21.95 29.40 0.76
N TRP A 561 -22.92 30.25 0.43
CA TRP A 561 -24.33 30.03 0.76
C TRP A 561 -24.95 28.81 0.10
N ARG A 562 -24.60 28.52 -1.16
CA ARG A 562 -24.99 27.27 -1.85
C ARG A 562 -24.43 26.05 -1.12
N MET A 563 -23.19 26.12 -0.63
CA MET A 563 -22.55 25.04 0.13
C MET A 563 -23.22 24.83 1.49
N GLU A 564 -23.62 25.89 2.20
CA GLU A 564 -24.39 25.78 3.45
C GLU A 564 -25.77 25.14 3.22
N LEU A 565 -26.50 25.58 2.19
CA LEU A 565 -27.80 24.98 1.81
C LEU A 565 -27.66 23.50 1.41
N TYR A 566 -26.59 23.16 0.70
CA TYR A 566 -26.29 21.79 0.28
C TYR A 566 -25.92 20.91 1.48
N GLN A 567 -25.07 21.41 2.38
CA GLN A 567 -24.61 20.68 3.56
C GLN A 567 -25.75 20.45 4.56
N TRP A 568 -26.62 21.44 4.77
CA TRP A 568 -27.85 21.27 5.55
C TRP A 568 -28.79 20.22 4.94
N HIS A 569 -28.93 20.19 3.62
CA HIS A 569 -29.74 19.19 2.93
C HIS A 569 -29.14 17.78 3.03
N ARG A 570 -27.82 17.66 2.95
CA ARG A 570 -27.08 16.41 3.12
C ARG A 570 -27.21 15.86 4.54
N GLU A 571 -27.05 16.72 5.55
CA GLU A 571 -27.27 16.37 6.96
C GLU A 571 -28.71 15.92 7.23
N ARG A 572 -29.69 16.47 6.48
CA ARG A 572 -31.08 16.02 6.54
C ARG A 572 -31.30 14.70 5.84
N GLU A 573 -30.67 14.45 4.69
CA GLU A 573 -30.75 13.14 4.02
C GLU A 573 -30.09 12.05 4.87
N GLU A 574 -28.92 12.31 5.45
CA GLU A 574 -28.23 11.41 6.37
C GLU A 574 -29.07 11.13 7.62
N ARG A 575 -29.68 12.15 8.26
CA ARG A 575 -30.63 11.95 9.37
C ARG A 575 -31.93 11.27 8.94
N SER A 576 -32.37 11.42 7.69
CA SER A 576 -33.55 10.71 7.17
C SER A 576 -33.25 9.26 6.80
N MET A 577 -31.99 8.93 6.51
CA MET A 577 -31.51 7.56 6.32
C MET A 577 -31.34 6.83 7.66
N GLU A 578 -30.90 7.52 8.73
CA GLU A 578 -30.84 6.94 10.08
C GLU A 578 -32.22 6.59 10.66
N VAL A 579 -33.30 7.24 10.20
CA VAL A 579 -34.68 6.94 10.64
C VAL A 579 -35.36 5.85 9.79
N ARG A 580 -34.77 5.41 8.68
CA ARG A 580 -35.31 4.32 7.84
C ARG A 580 -34.75 2.96 8.24
N GLY A 581 -35.07 2.55 9.47
CA GLY A 581 -34.91 1.18 9.97
C GLY A 581 -36.19 0.33 9.91
N LEU A 582 -37.13 0.56 8.97
CA LEU A 582 -38.34 -0.26 8.81
C LEU A 582 -38.71 -0.49 7.32
N PRO A 583 -39.25 -1.68 6.96
CA PRO A 583 -39.37 -2.15 5.58
C PRO A 583 -40.56 -1.52 4.82
N PRO A 584 -40.55 -1.54 3.47
CA PRO A 584 -41.54 -0.85 2.65
C PRO A 584 -42.77 -1.72 2.42
N LEU A 585 -43.93 -1.32 2.93
CA LEU A 585 -45.22 -1.85 2.50
C LEU A 585 -46.23 -0.72 2.24
N GLY A 586 -46.65 -0.66 0.97
CA GLY A 586 -47.91 -0.16 0.40
C GLY A 586 -48.67 1.00 1.04
N LEU A 587 -48.89 2.07 0.27
CA LEU A 587 -50.20 2.38 -0.34
C LEU A 587 -50.14 3.75 -1.05
N PHE A 588 -50.73 3.79 -2.25
CA PHE A 588 -51.02 5.01 -3.00
C PHE A 588 -51.99 5.91 -2.20
N GLY A 589 -51.68 7.19 -2.10
CA GLY A 589 -52.58 8.19 -1.50
C GLY A 589 -52.04 9.61 -1.63
N ASN A 590 -52.62 10.36 -2.57
CA ASN A 590 -52.67 11.82 -2.66
C ASN A 590 -51.36 12.63 -2.59
N ASN A 591 -51.01 13.17 -3.76
CA ASN A 591 -50.06 14.26 -3.98
C ASN A 591 -50.44 15.54 -3.20
N VAL A 592 -50.18 15.56 -1.90
CA VAL A 592 -49.93 16.80 -1.15
C VAL A 592 -48.61 16.60 -0.41
N ARG A 593 -47.50 16.75 -1.14
CA ARG A 593 -46.21 16.96 -0.47
C ARG A 593 -46.29 18.32 0.21
N PHE A 594 -46.61 18.31 1.49
CA PHE A 594 -46.44 19.46 2.38
C PHE A 594 -45.05 20.07 2.11
N LEU A 595 -45.04 21.32 1.65
CA LEU A 595 -43.85 22.15 1.71
C LEU A 595 -43.41 22.22 3.19
N PRO A 596 -42.11 22.14 3.49
CA PRO A 596 -41.61 22.12 4.87
C PRO A 596 -42.02 23.39 5.62
N SER A 597 -42.24 23.28 6.93
CA SER A 597 -42.39 24.43 7.82
C SER A 597 -41.10 25.26 7.82
N ILE A 598 -41.22 26.54 7.46
CA ILE A 598 -40.13 27.52 7.37
C ILE A 598 -39.77 28.01 8.78
N SER A 599 -39.32 27.13 9.68
CA SER A 599 -39.01 27.54 11.06
C SER A 599 -37.53 27.52 11.42
N LYS A 600 -36.60 27.17 10.51
CA LYS A 600 -35.16 27.17 10.83
C LYS A 600 -34.21 27.78 9.79
N VAL A 601 -34.68 28.19 8.62
CA VAL A 601 -33.89 29.06 7.72
C VAL A 601 -34.48 30.46 7.83
N ASN A 602 -33.70 31.41 8.33
CA ASN A 602 -34.12 32.80 8.34
C ASN A 602 -34.09 33.30 6.90
N ILE A 603 -35.21 33.23 6.19
CA ILE A 603 -35.34 33.67 4.77
C ILE A 603 -35.48 35.20 4.68
N LYS A 604 -35.80 35.88 5.80
CA LYS A 604 -35.95 37.34 5.85
C LYS A 604 -34.74 38.13 5.35
N PRO A 605 -33.48 37.77 5.65
CA PRO A 605 -32.31 38.45 5.11
C PRO A 605 -32.21 38.31 3.59
N ILE A 606 -32.59 37.15 3.03
CA ILE A 606 -32.56 36.89 1.58
C ILE A 606 -33.48 37.85 0.84
N LEU A 607 -34.71 37.97 1.34
CA LEU A 607 -35.75 38.77 0.71
C LEU A 607 -35.53 40.28 0.95
N SER A 608 -35.08 40.66 2.14
CA SER A 608 -34.66 42.03 2.44
C SER A 608 -33.50 42.48 1.57
N GLN A 609 -32.57 41.58 1.26
CA GLN A 609 -31.41 41.90 0.43
C GLN A 609 -31.79 42.02 -1.05
N ILE A 610 -32.68 41.16 -1.56
CA ILE A 610 -33.24 41.29 -2.93
C ILE A 610 -34.02 42.60 -3.07
N GLU A 611 -34.84 42.95 -2.07
CA GLU A 611 -35.56 44.22 -2.05
C GLU A 611 -34.62 45.42 -2.02
N THR A 612 -33.54 45.34 -1.24
CA THR A 612 -32.51 46.40 -1.18
C THR A 612 -31.81 46.53 -2.53
N TRP A 613 -31.47 45.42 -3.18
CA TRP A 613 -30.79 45.45 -4.48
C TRP A 613 -31.63 46.07 -5.60
N LEU A 614 -32.93 45.75 -5.63
CA LEU A 614 -33.86 46.30 -6.61
C LEU A 614 -34.21 47.77 -6.31
N LYS A 615 -34.25 48.15 -5.02
CA LYS A 615 -34.57 49.52 -4.60
C LYS A 615 -33.40 50.48 -4.79
N ASP A 616 -32.18 50.01 -4.58
CA ASP A 616 -30.95 50.80 -4.70
C ASP A 616 -30.33 50.72 -6.11
N GLN A 617 -31.01 50.06 -7.07
CA GLN A 617 -30.60 49.86 -8.47
C GLN A 617 -29.22 49.21 -8.68
N THR A 618 -28.67 48.57 -7.65
CA THR A 618 -27.39 47.84 -7.72
C THR A 618 -27.38 46.68 -8.70
N LEU A 619 -28.55 46.10 -9.00
CA LEU A 619 -28.74 45.13 -10.08
C LEU A 619 -30.04 45.46 -10.81
N SER A 620 -30.04 45.33 -12.13
CA SER A 620 -31.29 45.35 -12.89
C SER A 620 -32.16 44.14 -12.55
N LYS A 621 -33.47 44.29 -12.72
CA LYS A 621 -34.42 43.20 -12.47
C LYS A 621 -34.09 41.97 -13.34
N GLU A 622 -33.62 42.22 -14.56
CA GLU A 622 -33.23 41.23 -15.55
C GLU A 622 -31.99 40.43 -15.13
N GLU A 623 -30.98 41.08 -14.54
CA GLU A 623 -29.77 40.41 -14.03
C GLU A 623 -30.07 39.51 -12.83
N VAL A 624 -30.98 39.94 -11.94
CA VAL A 624 -31.44 39.12 -10.80
C VAL A 624 -32.21 37.90 -11.31
N ILE A 625 -33.06 38.06 -12.33
CA ILE A 625 -33.83 36.96 -12.94
C ILE A 625 -32.89 35.94 -13.61
N ASP A 626 -31.97 36.39 -14.46
CA ASP A 626 -31.05 35.51 -15.20
C ASP A 626 -30.17 34.68 -14.25
N PHE A 627 -29.72 35.28 -13.15
CA PHE A 627 -28.96 34.56 -12.11
C PHE A 627 -29.78 33.40 -11.51
N PHE A 628 -30.99 33.67 -11.01
CA PHE A 628 -31.80 32.64 -10.37
C PHE A 628 -32.32 31.60 -11.36
N GLU A 629 -32.59 31.97 -12.62
CA GLU A 629 -32.93 31.02 -13.68
C GLU A 629 -31.78 30.03 -13.91
N LYS A 630 -30.54 30.51 -14.07
CA LYS A 630 -29.34 29.67 -14.22
C LYS A 630 -29.16 28.70 -13.06
N GLN A 631 -29.44 29.13 -11.82
CA GLN A 631 -29.38 28.25 -10.66
C GLN A 631 -30.45 27.14 -10.65
N THR A 632 -31.52 27.22 -11.44
CA THR A 632 -32.48 26.11 -11.53
C THR A 632 -32.01 24.96 -12.44
N PHE A 633 -30.99 25.20 -13.27
CA PHE A 633 -30.47 24.26 -14.28
C PHE A 633 -29.14 23.61 -13.90
N VAL A 634 -28.38 24.15 -12.94
CA VAL A 634 -27.17 23.52 -12.39
C VAL A 634 -27.60 22.39 -11.45
N ASP A 635 -26.91 21.22 -11.47
CA ASP A 635 -27.15 20.01 -10.65
C ASP A 635 -27.52 20.30 -9.18
N ASN A 636 -28.79 20.65 -8.96
CA ASN A 636 -29.35 21.06 -7.70
C ASN A 636 -30.48 20.07 -7.36
N SER A 637 -30.74 19.87 -6.07
CA SER A 637 -31.85 19.03 -5.64
C SER A 637 -33.15 19.52 -6.27
N VAL A 638 -33.97 18.59 -6.79
CA VAL A 638 -35.28 18.89 -7.42
C VAL A 638 -36.16 19.78 -6.52
N THR A 639 -35.97 19.70 -5.21
CA THR A 639 -36.68 20.49 -4.21
C THR A 639 -36.22 21.95 -4.18
N LEU A 640 -34.90 22.21 -4.30
CA LEU A 640 -34.33 23.56 -4.33
C LEU A 640 -34.72 24.30 -5.62
N SER A 641 -34.60 23.64 -6.77
CA SER A 641 -35.03 24.22 -8.05
C SER A 641 -36.52 24.57 -8.06
N LYS A 642 -37.36 23.75 -7.41
CA LYS A 642 -38.78 24.06 -7.22
C LYS A 642 -38.98 25.30 -6.33
N TRP A 643 -38.28 25.40 -5.21
CA TRP A 643 -38.41 26.55 -4.32
C TRP A 643 -38.03 27.87 -5.01
N ILE A 644 -36.90 27.90 -5.75
CA ILE A 644 -36.46 29.08 -6.50
C ILE A 644 -37.51 29.50 -7.53
N ARG A 645 -38.05 28.54 -8.30
CA ARG A 645 -39.10 28.82 -9.31
C ARG A 645 -40.40 29.32 -8.69
N PHE A 646 -40.86 28.68 -7.62
CA PHE A 646 -42.18 28.97 -7.05
C PHE A 646 -42.22 30.16 -6.10
N THR A 647 -41.09 30.56 -5.51
CA THR A 647 -41.04 31.62 -4.50
C THR A 647 -40.33 32.87 -5.01
N VAL A 648 -39.20 32.75 -5.72
CA VAL A 648 -38.37 33.90 -6.14
C VAL A 648 -38.75 34.37 -7.54
N LEU A 649 -38.65 33.49 -8.55
CA LEU A 649 -38.93 33.87 -9.95
C LEU A 649 -40.40 34.20 -10.20
N ALA A 650 -41.31 33.51 -9.50
CA ALA A 650 -42.75 33.75 -9.55
C ALA A 650 -43.18 35.18 -9.23
N GLN A 651 -42.43 35.89 -8.38
CA GLN A 651 -42.73 37.26 -7.99
C GLN A 651 -42.09 38.27 -8.94
N LEU A 652 -41.03 37.88 -9.63
CA LEU A 652 -40.28 38.74 -10.55
C LEU A 652 -40.88 38.74 -11.96
N THR A 653 -41.48 37.63 -12.43
CA THR A 653 -42.08 37.50 -13.78
C THR A 653 -43.48 36.82 -13.75
N PRO A 654 -44.53 37.50 -13.26
CA PRO A 654 -45.85 36.89 -13.06
C PRO A 654 -46.54 36.46 -14.37
N GLU A 655 -46.35 37.21 -15.46
CA GLU A 655 -46.97 36.93 -16.77
C GLU A 655 -46.41 35.66 -17.43
N LYS A 656 -45.09 35.46 -17.34
CA LYS A 656 -44.39 34.25 -17.81
C LYS A 656 -44.87 33.01 -17.05
N LYS A 657 -45.08 33.14 -15.74
CA LYS A 657 -45.57 32.05 -14.87
C LYS A 657 -47.04 31.71 -15.10
N LEU A 658 -47.90 32.69 -15.37
CA LEU A 658 -49.28 32.44 -15.80
C LEU A 658 -49.29 31.57 -17.05
N LEU A 659 -48.44 31.88 -18.02
CA LEU A 659 -48.32 31.11 -19.26
C LEU A 659 -47.85 29.68 -19.00
N GLU A 660 -46.83 29.49 -18.15
CA GLU A 660 -46.32 28.17 -17.76
C GLU A 660 -47.36 27.33 -17.00
N GLU A 661 -48.09 27.92 -16.05
CA GLU A 661 -49.16 27.23 -15.31
C GLU A 661 -50.32 26.83 -16.24
N LEU A 662 -50.70 27.70 -17.17
CA LEU A 662 -51.72 27.39 -18.18
C LEU A 662 -51.25 26.28 -19.12
N GLN A 663 -50.01 26.32 -19.61
CA GLN A 663 -49.44 25.27 -20.45
C GLN A 663 -49.40 23.92 -19.72
N ALA A 664 -48.93 23.91 -18.46
CA ALA A 664 -48.89 22.70 -17.65
C ALA A 664 -50.29 22.10 -17.42
N ASN A 665 -51.31 22.95 -17.23
CA ASN A 665 -52.69 22.52 -17.02
C ASN A 665 -53.29 21.81 -18.25
N PHE A 666 -52.88 22.19 -19.47
CA PHE A 666 -53.34 21.53 -20.71
C PHE A 666 -52.44 20.35 -21.14
N TYR A 667 -51.20 20.26 -20.65
CA TYR A 667 -50.27 19.18 -21.00
C TYR A 667 -50.78 17.78 -20.60
N GLU A 668 -51.50 17.67 -19.48
CA GLU A 668 -52.09 16.40 -19.03
C GLU A 668 -53.17 15.86 -19.99
N LEU A 669 -53.75 16.71 -20.86
CA LEU A 669 -54.72 16.30 -21.88
C LEU A 669 -54.07 15.77 -23.16
N GLU A 670 -52.77 16.01 -23.36
CA GLU A 670 -52.03 15.57 -24.55
C GLU A 670 -51.65 14.09 -24.49
N ARG A 671 -51.70 13.47 -23.31
CA ARG A 671 -51.37 12.06 -23.13
C ARG A 671 -52.58 11.20 -23.51
N PRO A 672 -52.48 10.34 -24.55
CA PRO A 672 -53.52 9.36 -24.80
C PRO A 672 -53.63 8.44 -23.58
N SER A 673 -54.83 8.29 -23.03
CA SER A 673 -55.06 7.27 -22.00
C SER A 673 -54.80 5.91 -22.65
N PRO A 674 -54.07 4.97 -21.99
CA PRO A 674 -53.76 3.66 -22.56
C PRO A 674 -55.02 2.86 -22.98
N LEU A 675 -56.19 3.21 -22.43
CA LEU A 675 -57.48 2.58 -22.70
C LEU A 675 -58.26 3.18 -23.89
N SER A 676 -57.82 4.29 -24.51
CA SER A 676 -58.52 4.90 -25.66
C SER A 676 -58.11 4.34 -27.03
N TYR A 677 -57.21 3.36 -27.08
CA TYR A 677 -56.79 2.72 -28.34
C TYR A 677 -57.86 1.82 -29.00
N PHE A 678 -58.93 1.47 -28.28
CA PHE A 678 -59.95 0.51 -28.73
C PHE A 678 -61.37 1.10 -28.90
N SER A 679 -61.53 2.42 -28.91
CA SER A 679 -62.83 3.07 -29.20
C SER A 679 -62.66 4.19 -30.22
N ASP A 680 -63.65 4.37 -31.11
CA ASP A 680 -63.72 5.35 -32.19
C ASP A 680 -62.76 6.54 -32.07
N GLN A 681 -61.83 6.66 -33.02
CA GLN A 681 -60.80 7.72 -33.06
C GLN A 681 -61.36 9.12 -33.38
N SER A 682 -62.60 9.22 -33.85
CA SER A 682 -63.28 10.48 -34.22
C SER A 682 -63.38 11.50 -33.06
N PRO A 683 -63.89 11.16 -31.85
CA PRO A 683 -63.95 12.09 -30.73
C PRO A 683 -62.57 12.53 -30.18
N TYR A 684 -61.54 11.69 -30.27
CA TYR A 684 -60.17 12.07 -29.86
C TYR A 684 -59.55 13.05 -30.84
N ALA A 685 -59.71 12.82 -32.15
CA ALA A 685 -59.25 13.73 -33.20
C ALA A 685 -59.88 15.12 -33.07
N LYS A 686 -61.21 15.21 -32.88
CA LYS A 686 -61.90 16.50 -32.64
C LYS A 686 -61.44 17.19 -31.35
N LYS A 687 -61.16 16.43 -30.29
CA LYS A 687 -60.65 16.98 -29.02
C LYS A 687 -59.24 17.54 -29.19
N MET A 688 -58.38 16.87 -29.95
CA MET A 688 -57.04 17.34 -30.27
C MET A 688 -57.03 18.54 -31.22
N GLU A 689 -57.96 18.58 -32.19
CA GLU A 689 -58.15 19.75 -33.06
C GLU A 689 -58.55 20.99 -32.25
N ARG A 690 -59.50 20.84 -31.32
CA ARG A 690 -59.87 21.92 -30.38
C ARG A 690 -58.73 22.32 -29.44
N LEU A 691 -57.98 21.36 -28.89
CA LEU A 691 -56.82 21.66 -28.03
C LEU A 691 -55.76 22.46 -28.82
N ASN A 692 -55.53 22.10 -30.09
CA ASN A 692 -54.62 22.82 -30.99
C ASN A 692 -55.14 24.21 -31.37
N GLU A 693 -56.46 24.37 -31.56
CA GLU A 693 -57.08 25.67 -31.82
C GLU A 693 -56.98 26.60 -30.61
N ILE A 694 -57.30 26.11 -29.41
CA ILE A 694 -57.08 26.80 -28.14
C ILE A 694 -55.61 27.19 -28.00
N ARG A 695 -54.68 26.29 -28.34
CA ARG A 695 -53.24 26.56 -28.25
C ARG A 695 -52.79 27.65 -29.22
N LYS A 696 -53.28 27.61 -30.46
CA LYS A 696 -52.99 28.60 -31.51
C LYS A 696 -53.58 29.97 -31.18
N ASN A 697 -54.77 30.02 -30.60
CA ASN A 697 -55.46 31.27 -30.29
C ASN A 697 -55.03 31.87 -28.95
N LEU A 698 -54.53 31.09 -27.99
CA LEU A 698 -54.07 31.56 -26.69
C LEU A 698 -52.58 31.86 -26.61
N PHE A 699 -51.74 30.92 -27.05
CA PHE A 699 -50.29 31.02 -26.82
C PHE A 699 -49.57 31.77 -27.93
N HIS A 700 -50.10 31.76 -29.16
CA HIS A 700 -49.47 32.41 -30.30
C HIS A 700 -49.54 33.96 -30.26
N PRO A 701 -50.64 34.60 -29.78
CA PRO A 701 -50.69 36.05 -29.60
C PRO A 701 -49.90 36.56 -28.38
N MET A 702 -49.77 35.76 -27.31
CA MET A 702 -49.00 36.17 -26.11
C MET A 702 -47.48 36.06 -26.28
N LEU A 703 -47.00 35.30 -27.29
CA LEU A 703 -45.56 35.11 -27.55
C LEU A 703 -45.00 36.07 -28.62
N ASN A 704 -45.84 36.65 -29.47
CA ASN A 704 -45.42 37.53 -30.58
C ASN A 704 -46.15 38.90 -30.50
N THR A 705 -45.55 39.86 -29.79
CA THR A 705 -45.67 41.33 -29.89
C THR A 705 -47.01 42.02 -30.27
N ASP A 706 -47.38 43.01 -29.44
CA ASP A 706 -48.31 44.15 -29.69
C ASP A 706 -49.84 43.93 -29.74
N THR A 707 -50.37 42.78 -29.32
CA THR A 707 -51.81 42.66 -28.99
C THR A 707 -52.02 42.19 -27.55
N SER A 708 -52.35 43.13 -26.66
CA SER A 708 -52.64 42.84 -25.25
C SER A 708 -53.99 42.14 -25.10
N LEU A 709 -54.01 40.81 -25.14
CA LEU A 709 -55.18 40.07 -24.69
C LEU A 709 -55.30 40.27 -23.18
N SER A 710 -56.31 41.02 -22.74
CA SER A 710 -56.53 41.26 -21.31
C SER A 710 -56.92 39.95 -20.60
N LEU A 711 -56.57 39.81 -19.32
CA LEU A 711 -56.93 38.62 -18.54
C LEU A 711 -58.46 38.36 -18.52
N GLN A 712 -59.26 39.42 -18.64
CA GLN A 712 -60.72 39.32 -18.80
C GLN A 712 -61.10 38.65 -20.13
N GLN A 713 -60.50 39.08 -21.25
CA GLN A 713 -60.73 38.46 -22.57
C GLN A 713 -60.27 37.00 -22.60
N LEU A 714 -59.18 36.69 -21.90
CA LEU A 714 -58.68 35.32 -21.73
C LEU A 714 -59.67 34.44 -20.96
N LYS A 715 -60.23 34.96 -19.86
CA LYS A 715 -61.24 34.26 -19.07
C LYS A 715 -62.53 34.06 -19.86
N ASP A 716 -63.00 35.09 -20.57
CA ASP A 716 -64.22 35.02 -21.38
C ASP A 716 -64.08 34.02 -22.52
N TYR A 717 -62.90 33.94 -23.15
CA TYR A 717 -62.59 32.93 -24.16
C TYR A 717 -62.66 31.50 -23.60
N LEU A 718 -62.02 31.25 -22.45
CA LEU A 718 -62.07 29.93 -21.79
C LEU A 718 -63.51 29.56 -21.38
N TYR A 719 -64.30 30.54 -20.95
CA TYR A 719 -65.71 30.35 -20.59
C TYR A 719 -66.55 29.96 -21.81
N GLN A 720 -66.31 30.59 -22.96
CA GLN A 720 -66.96 30.23 -24.23
C GLN A 720 -66.63 28.78 -24.63
N GLN A 721 -65.35 28.39 -24.56
CA GLN A 721 -64.92 27.03 -24.88
C GLN A 721 -65.54 25.98 -23.94
N ALA A 722 -65.67 26.29 -22.65
CA ALA A 722 -66.34 25.41 -21.70
C ALA A 722 -67.85 25.28 -21.99
N GLY A 723 -68.51 26.35 -22.42
CA GLY A 723 -69.91 26.34 -22.84
C GLY A 723 -70.16 25.44 -24.05
N GLU A 724 -69.30 25.53 -25.07
CA GLU A 724 -69.40 24.69 -26.26
C GLU A 724 -69.21 23.21 -25.96
N GLU A 725 -68.25 22.87 -25.08
CA GLU A 725 -68.00 21.48 -24.69
C GLU A 725 -69.14 20.89 -23.84
N ARG A 726 -69.77 21.70 -22.95
CA ARG A 726 -70.98 21.27 -22.21
C ARG A 726 -72.16 20.95 -23.15
N ASN A 727 -72.38 21.79 -24.16
CA ASN A 727 -73.42 21.56 -25.17
C ASN A 727 -73.14 20.29 -26.00
N ASP A 728 -71.89 20.05 -26.35
CA ASP A 728 -71.49 18.85 -27.10
C ASP A 728 -71.63 17.57 -26.28
N LEU A 729 -71.34 17.60 -24.97
CA LEU A 729 -71.55 16.46 -24.08
C LEU A 729 -73.03 16.13 -23.86
N GLN A 730 -73.89 17.16 -23.74
CA GLN A 730 -75.34 16.99 -23.68
C GLN A 730 -75.89 16.31 -24.94
N LYS A 731 -75.46 16.73 -26.14
CA LYS A 731 -75.86 16.11 -27.41
C LYS A 731 -75.43 14.65 -27.53
N ARG A 732 -74.36 14.24 -26.84
CA ARG A 732 -73.79 12.88 -26.89
C ARG A 732 -74.31 11.94 -25.78
N TYR A 733 -75.30 12.36 -24.98
CA TYR A 733 -75.89 11.57 -23.89
C TYR A 733 -74.88 10.93 -22.93
N ARG A 734 -73.76 11.61 -22.63
CA ARG A 734 -72.75 11.12 -21.67
C ARG A 734 -72.84 11.91 -20.36
N SER A 735 -73.08 11.21 -19.25
CA SER A 735 -73.16 11.78 -17.89
C SER A 735 -71.81 11.83 -17.15
N GLY A 736 -70.70 11.54 -17.82
CA GLY A 736 -69.36 11.54 -17.21
C GLY A 736 -68.65 12.89 -17.33
N GLU A 737 -67.90 13.27 -16.28
CA GLU A 737 -67.06 14.48 -16.26
C GLU A 737 -65.99 14.45 -17.36
N SER A 738 -66.14 15.29 -18.39
CA SER A 738 -65.10 15.49 -19.41
C SER A 738 -63.82 16.02 -18.75
N SER A 739 -62.71 15.31 -18.95
CA SER A 739 -61.39 15.79 -18.53
C SER A 739 -61.03 17.12 -19.19
N PHE A 740 -61.58 17.39 -20.38
CA PHE A 740 -61.40 18.67 -21.07
C PHE A 740 -62.11 19.81 -20.35
N LEU A 741 -63.36 19.60 -19.92
CA LEU A 741 -64.09 20.59 -19.10
C LEU A 741 -63.38 20.87 -17.78
N ARG A 742 -62.88 19.84 -17.09
CA ARG A 742 -62.11 20.02 -15.85
C ARG A 742 -60.84 20.83 -16.07
N ALA A 743 -60.14 20.62 -17.18
CA ALA A 743 -58.96 21.41 -17.52
C ALA A 743 -59.33 22.86 -17.85
N LEU A 744 -60.43 23.12 -18.57
CA LEU A 744 -60.92 24.47 -18.85
C LEU A 744 -61.37 25.20 -17.57
N ASP A 745 -62.10 24.53 -16.69
CA ASP A 745 -62.52 25.09 -15.40
C ASP A 745 -61.29 25.39 -14.51
N SER A 746 -60.28 24.52 -14.49
CA SER A 746 -58.99 24.75 -13.83
C SER A 746 -58.22 25.93 -14.44
N ALA A 747 -58.19 26.05 -15.78
CA ALA A 747 -57.57 27.17 -16.47
C ALA A 747 -58.26 28.49 -16.14
N MET A 748 -59.59 28.52 -16.07
CA MET A 748 -60.35 29.70 -15.65
C MET A 748 -60.04 30.08 -14.20
N GLN A 749 -59.88 29.11 -13.29
CA GLN A 749 -59.45 29.38 -11.91
C GLN A 749 -58.01 29.91 -11.85
N ILE A 750 -57.11 29.40 -12.69
CA ILE A 750 -55.76 29.94 -12.85
C ILE A 750 -55.87 31.41 -13.28
N VAL A 751 -56.56 31.72 -14.37
CA VAL A 751 -56.70 33.10 -14.87
C VAL A 751 -57.39 34.00 -13.85
N GLN A 752 -58.44 33.52 -13.17
CA GLN A 752 -59.15 34.29 -12.15
C GLN A 752 -58.25 34.65 -10.96
N ARG A 753 -57.38 33.73 -10.51
CA ARG A 753 -56.39 34.02 -9.45
C ARG A 753 -55.44 35.15 -9.84
N TYR A 754 -55.06 35.23 -11.11
CA TYR A 754 -54.22 36.30 -11.64
C TYR A 754 -55.01 37.60 -11.87
N MET A 755 -56.29 37.52 -12.25
CA MET A 755 -57.20 38.67 -12.40
C MET A 755 -57.50 39.38 -11.07
N ASP A 756 -57.79 38.60 -10.02
CA ASP A 756 -58.14 39.15 -8.71
C ASP A 756 -56.95 39.78 -7.98
N LYS A 757 -55.76 39.81 -8.62
CA LYS A 757 -54.48 40.18 -8.02
C LYS A 757 -54.31 39.58 -6.63
N GLN A 758 -54.90 38.41 -6.39
CA GLN A 758 -54.74 37.63 -5.16
C GLN A 758 -53.39 36.91 -5.21
N HIS A 759 -52.33 37.70 -5.30
CA HIS A 759 -51.10 37.30 -4.65
C HIS A 759 -51.29 37.62 -3.17
N PRO A 760 -51.32 36.65 -2.27
CA PRO A 760 -51.01 36.98 -0.89
C PRO A 760 -49.64 37.67 -0.93
N SER A 761 -49.56 38.91 -0.43
CA SER A 761 -48.26 39.55 -0.22
C SER A 761 -47.35 38.58 0.54
N LEU A 762 -46.04 38.67 0.34
CA LEU A 762 -45.06 37.85 1.05
C LEU A 762 -45.37 37.79 2.56
N THR A 763 -45.84 38.92 3.11
CA THR A 763 -46.30 39.12 4.48
C THR A 763 -47.60 38.38 4.85
N GLN A 764 -48.55 38.20 3.92
CA GLN A 764 -49.81 37.46 4.14
C GLN A 764 -49.62 35.94 4.10
N LEU A 765 -48.75 35.43 3.22
CA LEU A 765 -48.33 34.02 3.23
C LEU A 765 -47.67 33.62 4.56
N MET A 766 -46.91 34.55 5.15
CA MET A 766 -46.29 34.36 6.47
C MET A 766 -47.32 34.33 7.63
N LYS A 767 -48.45 35.04 7.52
CA LYS A 767 -49.49 35.06 8.57
C LYS A 767 -50.42 33.85 8.52
N GLN A 768 -50.69 33.28 7.35
CA GLN A 768 -51.55 32.09 7.21
C GLN A 768 -50.87 30.79 7.68
N HIS A 769 -49.54 30.77 7.78
CA HIS A 769 -48.76 29.61 8.26
C HIS A 769 -48.14 29.79 9.66
N ALA A 770 -48.40 30.93 10.32
CA ALA A 770 -48.08 31.12 11.73
C ALA A 770 -49.28 30.67 12.58
N TYR A 771 -49.23 29.46 13.13
CA TYR A 771 -50.13 29.09 14.23
C TYR A 771 -49.71 29.85 15.51
N PRO A 772 -50.63 30.53 16.22
CA PRO A 772 -50.40 30.94 17.60
C PRO A 772 -50.75 29.77 18.50
N GLY A 773 -49.79 29.30 19.29
CA GLY A 773 -50.06 28.21 20.23
C GLY A 773 -48.80 27.67 20.88
N LEU A 774 -48.19 28.49 21.74
CA LEU A 774 -47.58 28.11 23.03
C LEU A 774 -46.88 29.34 23.60
N ASP A 775 -47.70 30.25 24.13
CA ASP A 775 -47.25 31.10 25.21
C ASP A 775 -47.03 30.23 26.45
N SER A 776 -45.95 30.57 27.13
CA SER A 776 -45.51 30.11 28.43
C SER A 776 -46.59 30.17 29.52
N GLY A 777 -46.56 29.17 30.41
CA GLY A 777 -46.78 29.42 31.83
C GLY A 777 -48.01 28.78 32.48
N SER A 778 -47.75 27.73 33.26
CA SER A 778 -48.27 27.49 34.63
C SER A 778 -49.79 27.44 34.90
N ASN A 779 -50.12 26.34 35.59
CA ASN A 779 -51.07 26.20 36.71
C ASN A 779 -52.58 26.03 36.46
N PHE A 780 -52.98 24.81 36.82
CA PHE A 780 -54.15 24.43 37.62
C PHE A 780 -55.58 24.42 37.02
N SER A 781 -56.28 23.37 37.43
CA SER A 781 -57.69 23.02 37.28
C SER A 781 -58.61 24.11 37.86
N LEU A 782 -59.90 24.24 37.48
CA LEU A 782 -61.03 23.33 37.71
C LEU A 782 -62.29 23.88 37.01
N ARG A 783 -63.20 22.96 36.67
CA ARG A 783 -64.68 23.04 36.61
C ARG A 783 -65.34 24.43 36.86
N PHE A 784 -66.23 24.87 35.98
CA PHE A 784 -67.63 24.41 35.85
C PHE A 784 -68.12 24.63 34.42
#